data_AF-A0A1S7S5R0-F1
#
_entry.id   AF-A0A1S7S5R0-F1
#
_cell.length_a   1.000
_cell.length_b   1.000
_cell.length_c   1.000
_cell.angle_alpha   90.00
_cell.angle_beta   90.00
_cell.angle_gamma   90.00
#
_symmetry.space_group_name_H-M   'P 1'
#
loop_
_entity.id
_entity.type
_entity.pdbx_description
1 polymer ?
#
loop_
_entity_poly.entity_id
_entity_poly.type
_entity_poly.pdbx_seq_one_letter_code
_entity_poly.pdbx_strand_id
1 'polypeptide(L)'
;MTANRILLAVVPATTMIAAVILMPGIEHWLAAFGRTAQAKLMLGRFGIALPYIAAAAIGTMFLFAANGAANIKTAGWSVVSGNVAAIIIAMIREAARLSGIAGSVPTDQSVLAYTDPATALGAAGPFLAGVFALRVVIKGKAAFASPAPRRVRGKRAVHGEADWMGVVEAGRLFPDAGGIVIGERYRVDRDSVAGMSFRADQRETWGAGGKSPLLCFDGSFGSSHGIVFAGSGGFKTTSLTIPTALKWGGGLVVLDPSSEVAPMVSEHRRKAGRKVIVLDPATPAIGFNALDWIGRFGGTKEEDIVSVATWIMTDNARTASARDDFFRASAMQLLTALIADVCLSGHTDEQDQTLRRVRANLSEPEPKLRERLTRIYEQSESEFVRENVAVFVNMTPETFSGVYANAVKETHWLSYPNYAALVSGDSFSTDDLAKGETDIFIALDLKVLEAHPGLARVVIGAFLNAIYNRNGEVEGRTLFLLDEVARLGYLRILETARDAGRKYGITLTLIFQSLGQMREAYGGRDATSKWFESASWISFAAINDPDTADYISKRCGDTTIEVDQTNRSTGMKGSSRSRSKQLSNRRLILPHEVMRMRTDEQIVFTAGNAPLRCGRAIWFRRDEMTRIVGKNRFHQGDAPAKGPEPSTP
;
A
#
# COMPACT_ATOMS: atom_id res chain seq x y z
N MET A 1 25.15 12.83 -12.74
CA MET A 1 25.64 11.95 -11.66
C MET A 1 26.15 12.82 -10.52
N THR A 2 25.77 12.57 -9.27
CA THR A 2 26.24 13.36 -8.13
C THR A 2 27.73 13.10 -7.85
N ALA A 3 28.49 14.12 -7.43
CA ALA A 3 29.94 14.03 -7.19
C ALA A 3 30.33 12.87 -6.24
N ASN A 4 29.52 12.62 -5.21
CA ASN A 4 29.69 11.50 -4.28
C ASN A 4 29.62 10.11 -4.96
N ARG A 5 28.81 9.95 -6.01
CA ARG A 5 28.72 8.68 -6.73
C ARG A 5 29.97 8.43 -7.58
N ILE A 6 30.56 9.48 -8.14
CA ILE A 6 31.80 9.39 -8.92
C ILE A 6 32.97 9.04 -7.99
N LEU A 7 33.07 9.71 -6.83
CA LEU A 7 34.08 9.39 -5.82
C LEU A 7 34.01 7.93 -5.37
N LEU A 8 32.81 7.43 -5.04
CA LEU A 8 32.62 6.03 -4.64
C LEU A 8 32.88 5.02 -5.78
N ALA A 9 32.74 5.43 -7.05
CA ALA A 9 32.99 4.58 -8.19
C ALA A 9 34.49 4.46 -8.53
N VAL A 10 35.26 5.53 -8.33
CA VAL A 10 36.64 5.64 -8.84
C VAL A 10 37.68 5.44 -7.74
N VAL A 11 37.55 6.15 -6.61
CA VAL A 11 38.60 6.27 -5.59
C VAL A 11 39.03 4.92 -5.00
N PRO A 12 38.12 3.99 -4.64
CA PRO A 12 38.53 2.70 -4.09
C PRO A 12 39.41 1.90 -5.07
N ALA A 13 38.94 1.73 -6.32
CA ALA A 13 39.68 1.00 -7.35
C ALA A 13 41.05 1.61 -7.64
N THR A 14 41.12 2.94 -7.81
CA THR A 14 42.39 3.62 -8.14
C THR A 14 43.40 3.52 -7.01
N THR A 15 42.94 3.65 -5.75
CA THR A 15 43.83 3.55 -4.57
C THR A 15 44.36 2.13 -4.39
N MET A 16 43.52 1.12 -4.63
CA MET A 16 43.94 -0.28 -4.62
C MET A 16 44.98 -0.58 -5.70
N ILE A 17 44.74 -0.13 -6.94
CA ILE A 17 45.67 -0.30 -8.06
C ILE A 17 46.99 0.42 -7.79
N ALA A 18 46.94 1.65 -7.26
CA ALA A 18 48.13 2.41 -6.87
C ALA A 18 48.97 1.67 -5.83
N ALA A 19 48.35 1.03 -4.83
CA ALA A 19 49.07 0.22 -3.84
C ALA A 19 49.84 -0.95 -4.49
N VAL A 20 49.24 -1.65 -5.46
CA VAL A 20 49.89 -2.76 -6.16
C VAL A 20 51.03 -2.30 -7.08
N ILE A 21 50.89 -1.10 -7.68
CA ILE A 21 51.88 -0.53 -8.61
C ILE A 21 53.06 0.12 -7.88
N LEU A 22 52.83 0.79 -6.75
CA LEU A 22 53.83 1.61 -6.06
C LEU A 22 54.63 0.87 -4.98
N MET A 23 54.12 -0.25 -4.45
CA MET A 23 54.81 -1.06 -3.44
C MET A 23 55.84 -2.11 -3.93
N PRO A 24 56.05 -2.42 -5.23
CA PRO A 24 57.14 -3.30 -5.65
C PRO A 24 58.52 -2.80 -5.19
N GLY A 25 59.40 -3.72 -4.77
CA GLY A 25 60.72 -3.40 -4.21
C GLY A 25 60.74 -3.33 -2.68
N ILE A 26 59.57 -3.36 -2.03
CA ILE A 26 59.46 -3.41 -0.57
C ILE A 26 60.01 -4.72 0.01
N GLU A 27 60.03 -5.79 -0.78
CA GLU A 27 60.62 -7.08 -0.46
C GLU A 27 62.12 -6.98 -0.16
N HIS A 28 62.86 -6.11 -0.84
CA HIS A 28 64.28 -5.89 -0.57
C HIS A 28 64.49 -5.14 0.75
N TRP A 29 63.65 -4.15 1.01
CA TRP A 29 63.68 -3.38 2.25
C TRP A 29 63.29 -4.24 3.46
N LEU A 30 62.22 -5.05 3.35
CA LEU A 30 61.79 -5.98 4.39
C LEU A 30 62.82 -7.07 4.65
N ALA A 31 63.41 -7.65 3.59
CA ALA A 31 64.45 -8.66 3.72
C ALA A 31 65.69 -8.13 4.47
N ALA A 32 66.00 -6.84 4.40
CA ALA A 32 67.14 -6.23 5.11
C ALA A 32 67.04 -6.32 6.64
N PHE A 33 65.83 -6.45 7.20
CA PHE A 33 65.62 -6.61 8.64
C PHE A 33 65.88 -8.04 9.14
N GLY A 34 66.05 -9.03 8.25
CA GLY A 34 66.34 -10.41 8.62
C GLY A 34 67.77 -10.59 9.12
N ARG A 35 67.94 -11.06 10.36
CA ARG A 35 69.27 -11.33 10.95
C ARG A 35 69.85 -12.68 10.53
N THR A 36 69.04 -13.60 9.99
CA THR A 36 69.45 -14.93 9.50
C THR A 36 69.02 -15.12 8.05
N ALA A 37 69.68 -16.00 7.29
CA ALA A 37 69.35 -16.25 5.88
C ALA A 37 67.88 -16.69 5.69
N GLN A 38 67.38 -17.53 6.60
CA GLN A 38 66.00 -17.98 6.60
C GLN A 38 65.02 -16.84 6.93
N ALA A 39 65.37 -15.92 7.85
CA ALA A 39 64.56 -14.74 8.15
C ALA A 39 64.51 -13.75 6.98
N LYS A 40 65.63 -13.54 6.27
CA LYS A 40 65.66 -12.70 5.06
C LYS A 40 64.75 -13.25 3.96
N LEU A 41 64.79 -14.57 3.72
CA LEU A 41 63.92 -15.25 2.76
C LEU A 41 62.44 -15.15 3.13
N MET A 42 62.09 -15.34 4.40
CA MET A 42 60.70 -15.16 4.86
C MET A 42 60.23 -13.71 4.69
N LEU A 43 61.01 -12.73 5.14
CA LEU A 43 60.64 -11.32 5.04
C LEU A 43 60.55 -10.83 3.59
N GLY A 44 61.41 -11.33 2.70
CA GLY A 44 61.30 -11.08 1.26
C GLY A 44 60.00 -11.64 0.68
N ARG A 45 59.64 -12.89 1.02
CA ARG A 45 58.35 -13.49 0.62
C ARG A 45 57.15 -12.69 1.15
N PHE A 46 57.21 -12.20 2.39
CA PHE A 46 56.19 -11.29 2.91
C PHE A 46 56.08 -10.02 2.09
N GLY A 47 57.21 -9.42 1.69
CA GLY A 47 57.22 -8.23 0.85
C GLY A 47 56.61 -8.44 -0.54
N ILE A 48 56.77 -9.63 -1.13
CA ILE A 48 56.13 -9.98 -2.42
C ILE A 48 54.60 -10.05 -2.28
N ALA A 49 54.10 -10.60 -1.17
CA ALA A 49 52.66 -10.72 -0.91
C ALA A 49 52.01 -9.39 -0.47
N LEU A 50 52.78 -8.49 0.15
CA LEU A 50 52.29 -7.28 0.82
C LEU A 50 51.48 -6.33 -0.07
N PRO A 51 51.86 -6.01 -1.33
CA PRO A 51 51.10 -5.10 -2.19
C PRO A 51 49.66 -5.57 -2.43
N TYR A 52 49.49 -6.89 -2.62
CA TYR A 52 48.18 -7.49 -2.89
C TYR A 52 47.31 -7.53 -1.62
N ILE A 53 47.92 -7.85 -0.47
CA ILE A 53 47.24 -7.82 0.83
C ILE A 53 46.83 -6.39 1.19
N ALA A 54 47.70 -5.41 0.96
CA ALA A 54 47.41 -4.00 1.18
C ALA A 54 46.25 -3.51 0.30
N ALA A 55 46.25 -3.86 -0.99
CA ALA A 55 45.13 -3.55 -1.88
C ALA A 55 43.80 -4.16 -1.39
N ALA A 56 43.80 -5.43 -0.98
CA ALA A 56 42.63 -6.08 -0.41
C ALA A 56 42.13 -5.40 0.87
N ALA A 57 43.05 -4.99 1.75
CA ALA A 57 42.76 -4.27 2.98
C ALA A 57 42.15 -2.89 2.71
N ILE A 58 42.74 -2.12 1.80
CA ILE A 58 42.24 -0.80 1.36
C ILE A 58 40.81 -0.93 0.82
N GLY A 59 40.58 -1.88 -0.10
CA GLY A 59 39.25 -2.13 -0.66
C GLY A 59 38.22 -2.47 0.42
N THR A 60 38.60 -3.34 1.36
CA THR A 60 37.73 -3.71 2.48
C THR A 60 37.43 -2.51 3.38
N MET A 61 38.44 -1.70 3.73
CA MET A 61 38.27 -0.48 4.53
C MET A 61 37.31 0.51 3.86
N PHE A 62 37.41 0.72 2.56
CA PHE A 62 36.48 1.58 1.82
C PHE A 62 35.04 1.06 1.88
N LEU A 63 34.82 -0.26 1.78
CA LEU A 63 33.48 -0.83 1.91
C LEU A 63 32.88 -0.60 3.30
N PHE A 64 33.67 -0.76 4.36
CA PHE A 64 33.22 -0.49 5.73
C PHE A 64 33.01 1.00 5.99
N ALA A 65 33.86 1.88 5.46
CA ALA A 65 33.70 3.33 5.57
C ALA A 65 32.47 3.83 4.80
N ALA A 66 32.13 3.20 3.68
CA ALA A 66 30.93 3.49 2.91
C ALA A 66 29.66 2.83 3.47
N ASN A 67 29.76 2.02 4.52
CA ASN A 67 28.60 1.35 5.12
C ASN A 67 27.62 2.40 5.67
N GLY A 68 26.45 2.52 5.03
CA GLY A 68 25.48 3.58 5.32
C GLY A 68 25.16 4.46 4.11
N ALA A 69 26.09 4.56 3.14
CA ALA A 69 25.90 5.36 1.93
C ALA A 69 24.79 4.81 1.03
N ALA A 70 24.03 5.72 0.38
CA ALA A 70 22.97 5.37 -0.57
C ALA A 70 23.49 4.54 -1.77
N ASN A 71 24.72 4.84 -2.21
CA ASN A 71 25.36 4.23 -3.36
C ASN A 71 26.40 3.14 -3.00
N ILE A 72 26.23 2.44 -1.87
CA ILE A 72 27.16 1.39 -1.42
C ILE A 72 27.42 0.31 -2.47
N LYS A 73 26.45 -0.02 -3.33
CA LYS A 73 26.65 -0.96 -4.45
C LYS A 73 27.65 -0.46 -5.48
N THR A 74 27.75 0.86 -5.68
CA THR A 74 28.73 1.49 -6.57
C THR A 74 30.14 1.33 -6.00
N ALA A 75 30.31 1.54 -4.70
CA ALA A 75 31.56 1.25 -4.00
C ALA A 75 31.93 -0.25 -4.08
N GLY A 76 30.92 -1.13 -3.96
CA GLY A 76 31.07 -2.57 -4.20
C GLY A 76 31.69 -2.88 -5.56
N TRP A 77 31.15 -2.31 -6.65
CA TRP A 77 31.69 -2.48 -8.00
C TRP A 77 33.10 -1.91 -8.18
N SER A 78 33.40 -0.77 -7.55
CA SER A 78 34.75 -0.19 -7.54
C SER A 78 35.76 -1.16 -6.92
N VAL A 79 35.44 -1.70 -5.74
CA VAL A 79 36.33 -2.64 -5.03
C VAL A 79 36.43 -4.00 -5.73
N VAL A 80 35.36 -4.48 -6.38
CA VAL A 80 35.45 -5.66 -7.27
C VAL A 80 36.46 -5.40 -8.39
N SER A 81 36.35 -4.25 -9.06
CA SER A 81 37.25 -3.87 -10.17
C SER A 81 38.70 -3.76 -9.70
N GLY A 82 38.95 -3.14 -8.55
CA GLY A 82 40.27 -3.04 -7.95
C GLY A 82 40.87 -4.41 -7.58
N ASN A 83 40.08 -5.34 -7.04
CA ASN A 83 40.54 -6.69 -6.72
C ASN A 83 40.86 -7.52 -7.98
N VAL A 84 40.02 -7.42 -9.02
CA VAL A 84 40.27 -8.08 -10.32
C VAL A 84 41.56 -7.54 -10.94
N ALA A 85 41.77 -6.22 -10.95
CA ALA A 85 43.00 -5.62 -11.43
C ALA A 85 44.22 -6.09 -10.62
N ALA A 86 44.13 -6.15 -9.29
CA ALA A 86 45.22 -6.65 -8.45
C ALA A 86 45.59 -8.12 -8.75
N ILE A 87 44.59 -8.98 -8.97
CA ILE A 87 44.82 -10.40 -9.35
C ILE A 87 45.46 -10.49 -10.74
N ILE A 88 44.98 -9.71 -11.71
CA ILE A 88 45.57 -9.66 -13.06
C ILE A 88 47.04 -9.21 -13.00
N ILE A 89 47.35 -8.16 -12.23
CA ILE A 89 48.73 -7.69 -12.06
C ILE A 89 49.59 -8.78 -11.41
N ALA A 90 49.07 -9.51 -10.42
CA ALA A 90 49.78 -10.64 -9.80
C ALA A 90 50.09 -11.74 -10.82
N MET A 91 49.11 -12.13 -11.64
CA MET A 91 49.29 -13.13 -12.69
C MET A 91 50.30 -12.69 -13.75
N ILE A 92 50.26 -11.43 -14.19
CA ILE A 92 51.20 -10.89 -15.18
C ILE A 92 52.63 -10.90 -14.63
N ARG A 93 52.82 -10.43 -13.38
CA ARG A 93 54.15 -10.42 -12.74
C ARG A 93 54.71 -11.83 -12.55
N GLU A 94 53.85 -12.76 -12.14
CA GLU A 94 54.26 -14.15 -11.97
C GLU A 94 54.57 -14.82 -13.30
N ALA A 95 53.77 -14.58 -14.35
CA ALA A 95 54.05 -15.07 -15.70
C ALA A 95 55.38 -14.54 -16.25
N ALA A 96 55.70 -13.26 -16.00
CA ALA A 96 56.97 -12.67 -16.38
C ALA A 96 58.17 -13.27 -15.61
N ARG A 97 57.97 -13.62 -14.33
CA ARG A 97 58.99 -14.31 -13.52
C ARG A 97 59.22 -15.73 -14.02
N LEU A 98 58.14 -16.47 -14.29
CA LEU A 98 58.19 -17.84 -14.80
C LEU A 98 58.80 -17.91 -16.20
N SER A 99 58.50 -16.96 -17.09
CA SER A 99 59.12 -16.91 -18.43
C SER A 99 60.63 -16.63 -18.36
N GLY A 100 61.08 -15.81 -17.40
CA GLY A 100 62.50 -15.55 -17.17
C GLY A 100 63.29 -16.77 -16.67
N ILE A 101 62.62 -17.73 -16.01
CA ILE A 101 63.24 -18.94 -15.46
C ILE A 101 63.03 -20.16 -16.38
N ALA A 102 62.11 -20.08 -17.34
CA ALA A 102 61.72 -21.19 -18.22
C ALA A 102 62.88 -21.88 -18.94
N GLY A 103 63.94 -21.15 -19.31
CA GLY A 103 65.14 -21.72 -19.94
C GLY A 103 66.05 -22.53 -19.02
N SER A 104 65.81 -22.48 -17.70
CA SER A 104 66.61 -23.16 -16.66
C SER A 104 65.85 -24.29 -15.95
N VAL A 105 64.61 -24.57 -16.36
CA VAL A 105 63.78 -25.64 -15.80
C VAL A 105 64.11 -26.96 -16.53
N PRO A 106 64.37 -28.07 -15.80
CA PRO A 106 64.56 -29.40 -16.38
C PRO A 106 63.39 -29.82 -17.29
N THR A 107 63.70 -30.47 -18.43
CA THR A 107 62.71 -30.87 -19.46
C THR A 107 61.62 -31.84 -19.01
N ASP A 108 61.78 -32.45 -17.83
CA ASP A 108 60.82 -33.35 -17.18
C ASP A 108 59.86 -32.64 -16.21
N GLN A 109 60.01 -31.32 -15.97
CA GLN A 109 59.18 -30.56 -15.04
C GLN A 109 58.44 -29.39 -15.71
N SER A 110 57.20 -29.16 -15.28
CA SER A 110 56.42 -28.02 -15.74
C SER A 110 56.91 -26.71 -15.10
N VAL A 111 57.05 -25.66 -15.91
CA VAL A 111 57.38 -24.30 -15.44
C VAL A 111 56.38 -23.81 -14.38
N LEU A 112 55.12 -24.27 -14.44
CA LEU A 112 54.08 -23.93 -13.44
C LEU A 112 54.35 -24.53 -12.05
N ALA A 113 55.15 -25.59 -11.95
CA ALA A 113 55.53 -26.18 -10.65
C ALA A 113 56.41 -25.23 -9.82
N TYR A 114 57.03 -24.23 -10.46
CA TYR A 114 57.87 -23.23 -9.82
C TYR A 114 57.11 -21.97 -9.42
N THR A 115 55.77 -21.97 -9.48
CA THR A 115 54.94 -20.81 -9.09
C THR A 115 55.29 -20.38 -7.67
N ASP A 116 55.52 -19.07 -7.47
CA ASP A 116 55.91 -18.53 -6.18
C ASP A 116 54.73 -18.61 -5.19
N PRO A 117 54.86 -19.40 -4.09
CA PRO A 117 53.80 -19.52 -3.11
C PRO A 117 53.45 -18.18 -2.45
N ALA A 118 54.39 -17.24 -2.36
CA ALA A 118 54.13 -15.94 -1.75
C ALA A 118 53.22 -15.06 -2.63
N THR A 119 53.42 -15.05 -3.95
CA THR A 119 52.53 -14.38 -4.89
C THR A 119 51.14 -15.04 -4.92
N ALA A 120 51.07 -16.37 -4.90
CA ALA A 120 49.79 -17.09 -4.83
C ALA A 120 49.02 -16.80 -3.53
N LEU A 121 49.70 -16.81 -2.38
CA LEU A 121 49.12 -16.45 -1.08
C LEU A 121 48.71 -14.96 -1.03
N GLY A 122 49.49 -14.07 -1.64
CA GLY A 122 49.16 -12.66 -1.77
C GLY A 122 47.89 -12.42 -2.58
N ALA A 123 47.71 -13.14 -3.69
CA ALA A 123 46.53 -13.06 -4.55
C ALA A 123 45.24 -13.59 -3.89
N ALA A 124 45.35 -14.48 -2.89
CA ALA A 124 44.19 -14.96 -2.13
C ALA A 124 43.48 -13.83 -1.34
N GLY A 125 44.22 -12.81 -0.90
CA GLY A 125 43.66 -11.63 -0.22
C GLY A 125 42.65 -10.88 -1.09
N PRO A 126 43.06 -10.36 -2.27
CA PRO A 126 42.15 -9.72 -3.21
C PRO A 126 40.99 -10.63 -3.66
N PHE A 127 41.21 -11.94 -3.79
CA PHE A 127 40.14 -12.87 -4.11
C PHE A 127 39.05 -12.89 -3.03
N LEU A 128 39.42 -13.07 -1.76
CA LEU A 128 38.47 -13.07 -0.64
C LEU A 128 37.78 -11.70 -0.47
N ALA A 129 38.54 -10.61 -0.58
CA ALA A 129 37.99 -9.26 -0.55
C ALA A 129 37.04 -9.00 -1.73
N GLY A 130 37.34 -9.55 -2.91
CA GLY A 130 36.50 -9.52 -4.10
C GLY A 130 35.19 -10.26 -3.92
N VAL A 131 35.21 -11.45 -3.31
CA VAL A 131 33.99 -12.21 -2.95
C VAL A 131 33.11 -11.41 -1.98
N PHE A 132 33.72 -10.78 -0.97
CA PHE A 132 33.00 -9.91 -0.05
C PHE A 132 32.42 -8.66 -0.75
N ALA A 133 33.19 -8.02 -1.63
CA ALA A 133 32.74 -6.87 -2.42
C ALA A 133 31.57 -7.25 -3.34
N LEU A 134 31.62 -8.43 -3.97
CA LEU A 134 30.52 -8.96 -4.78
C LEU A 134 29.27 -9.22 -3.93
N ARG A 135 29.45 -9.74 -2.70
CA ARG A 135 28.35 -9.85 -1.73
C ARG A 135 27.74 -8.49 -1.40
N VAL A 136 28.54 -7.42 -1.29
CA VAL A 136 28.05 -6.03 -1.10
C VAL A 136 27.31 -5.51 -2.34
N VAL A 137 27.76 -5.83 -3.56
CA VAL A 137 27.04 -5.49 -4.80
C VAL A 137 25.64 -6.10 -4.81
N ILE A 138 25.54 -7.39 -4.46
CA ILE A 138 24.27 -8.13 -4.47
C ILE A 138 23.35 -7.68 -3.32
N LYS A 139 23.86 -7.70 -2.08
CA LYS A 139 23.07 -7.52 -0.86
C LYS A 139 23.03 -6.09 -0.32
N GLY A 140 23.83 -5.17 -0.86
CA GLY A 140 23.92 -3.80 -0.35
C GLY A 140 24.32 -3.76 1.12
N LYS A 141 23.59 -2.96 1.92
CA LYS A 141 23.81 -2.83 3.38
C LYS A 141 23.67 -4.17 4.14
N ALA A 142 22.82 -5.08 3.65
CA ALA A 142 22.62 -6.40 4.27
C ALA A 142 23.84 -7.34 4.10
N ALA A 143 24.90 -6.92 3.40
CA ALA A 143 26.16 -7.64 3.37
C ALA A 143 26.94 -7.53 4.70
N PHE A 144 26.75 -6.43 5.44
CA PHE A 144 27.42 -6.17 6.71
C PHE A 144 26.67 -6.81 7.89
N ALA A 145 27.36 -6.95 9.01
CA ALA A 145 26.73 -7.43 10.24
C ALA A 145 25.62 -6.46 10.66
N SER A 146 24.41 -6.99 10.84
CA SER A 146 23.29 -6.19 11.33
C SER A 146 23.49 -5.92 12.82
N PRO A 147 23.30 -4.67 13.30
CA PRO A 147 23.27 -4.37 14.73
C PRO A 147 22.02 -4.96 15.42
N ALA A 148 21.05 -5.50 14.66
CA ALA A 148 19.87 -6.14 15.21
C ALA A 148 20.23 -7.48 15.87
N PRO A 149 19.71 -7.77 17.07
CA PRO A 149 19.96 -9.01 17.78
C PRO A 149 19.43 -10.20 16.97
N ARG A 150 20.14 -11.33 17.04
CA ARG A 150 19.84 -12.51 16.26
C ARG A 150 18.54 -13.14 16.77
N ARG A 151 17.55 -13.29 15.88
CA ARG A 151 16.29 -14.00 16.19
C ARG A 151 16.52 -15.50 16.25
N VAL A 152 15.91 -16.13 17.24
CA VAL A 152 15.97 -17.57 17.51
C VAL A 152 14.64 -18.20 17.08
N ARG A 153 14.71 -19.41 16.51
CA ARG A 153 13.54 -20.17 16.01
C ARG A 153 13.52 -21.59 16.58
N GLY A 154 12.36 -22.24 16.53
CA GLY A 154 12.18 -23.63 16.96
C GLY A 154 12.31 -23.81 18.48
N LYS A 155 12.82 -24.96 18.94
CA LYS A 155 12.82 -25.33 20.38
C LYS A 155 13.50 -24.32 21.32
N ARG A 156 14.35 -23.43 20.81
CA ARG A 156 15.02 -22.37 21.59
C ARG A 156 14.23 -21.05 21.64
N ALA A 157 13.12 -20.92 20.93
CA ALA A 157 12.30 -19.71 20.86
C ALA A 157 11.26 -19.63 22.00
N VAL A 158 11.75 -19.58 23.24
CA VAL A 158 10.93 -19.66 24.46
C VAL A 158 9.94 -18.50 24.65
N HIS A 159 10.12 -17.37 23.95
CA HIS A 159 9.26 -16.18 24.03
C HIS A 159 8.43 -15.96 22.76
N GLY A 160 8.33 -16.96 21.90
CA GLY A 160 7.68 -16.86 20.60
C GLY A 160 8.67 -16.76 19.45
N GLU A 161 8.16 -17.01 18.25
CA GLU A 161 8.92 -17.10 17.00
C GLU A 161 8.34 -16.22 15.90
N ALA A 162 7.65 -15.13 16.27
CA ALA A 162 7.11 -14.21 15.29
C ALA A 162 8.21 -13.73 14.34
N ASP A 163 7.93 -13.76 13.04
CA ASP A 163 8.80 -13.21 12.01
C ASP A 163 7.96 -12.62 10.89
N TRP A 164 8.63 -11.87 10.01
CA TRP A 164 8.00 -11.32 8.83
C TRP A 164 7.82 -12.38 7.75
N MET A 165 6.73 -12.28 6.99
CA MET A 165 6.46 -13.09 5.82
C MET A 165 7.64 -13.10 4.85
N GLY A 166 7.98 -14.27 4.33
CA GLY A 166 9.03 -14.42 3.32
C GLY A 166 8.62 -13.81 1.99
N VAL A 167 9.56 -13.29 1.20
CA VAL A 167 9.27 -12.68 -0.12
C VAL A 167 8.66 -13.69 -1.10
N VAL A 168 9.09 -14.96 -1.04
CA VAL A 168 8.55 -16.06 -1.86
C VAL A 168 7.12 -16.40 -1.45
N GLU A 169 6.86 -16.46 -0.13
CA GLU A 169 5.53 -16.70 0.44
C GLU A 169 4.58 -15.57 0.07
N ALA A 170 5.01 -14.31 0.21
CA ALA A 170 4.26 -13.13 -0.22
C ALA A 170 3.90 -13.20 -1.71
N GLY A 171 4.80 -13.68 -2.57
CA GLY A 171 4.54 -13.85 -3.99
C GLY A 171 3.59 -15.01 -4.33
N ARG A 172 3.40 -15.98 -3.42
CA ARG A 172 2.38 -17.04 -3.57
C ARG A 172 1.02 -16.55 -3.11
N LEU A 173 0.98 -15.79 -2.03
CA LEU A 173 -0.26 -15.22 -1.48
C LEU A 173 -0.78 -14.06 -2.32
N PHE A 174 0.13 -13.26 -2.88
CA PHE A 174 -0.16 -12.09 -3.70
C PHE A 174 0.64 -12.18 -5.00
N PRO A 175 0.12 -12.87 -6.03
CA PRO A 175 0.77 -12.94 -7.33
C PRO A 175 0.88 -11.56 -8.00
N ASP A 176 1.71 -11.44 -9.03
CA ASP A 176 1.89 -10.19 -9.81
C ASP A 176 0.77 -9.98 -10.86
N ALA A 177 0.05 -11.06 -11.19
CA ALA A 177 -1.11 -11.04 -12.09
C ALA A 177 -2.24 -10.19 -11.48
N GLY A 178 -3.11 -9.65 -12.35
CA GLY A 178 -4.08 -8.59 -12.03
C GLY A 178 -4.91 -8.82 -10.74
N GLY A 179 -5.36 -7.71 -10.15
CA GLY A 179 -6.08 -7.71 -8.88
C GLY A 179 -5.97 -6.37 -8.17
N ILE A 180 -6.31 -6.36 -6.88
CA ILE A 180 -6.11 -5.22 -5.99
C ILE A 180 -4.61 -5.11 -5.67
N VAL A 181 -3.99 -3.99 -6.02
CA VAL A 181 -2.55 -3.81 -5.82
C VAL A 181 -2.29 -3.48 -4.36
N ILE A 182 -1.76 -4.43 -3.61
CA ILE A 182 -1.44 -4.26 -2.19
C ILE A 182 -0.11 -3.55 -2.03
N GLY A 183 0.89 -3.87 -2.84
CA GLY A 183 2.24 -3.30 -2.70
C GLY A 183 3.25 -3.88 -3.67
N GLU A 184 4.52 -3.85 -3.28
CA GLU A 184 5.63 -4.35 -4.07
C GLU A 184 6.42 -5.42 -3.31
N ARG A 185 6.86 -6.46 -4.03
CA ARG A 185 7.48 -7.67 -3.50
C ARG A 185 8.94 -7.47 -3.11
N TYR A 186 9.20 -6.60 -2.14
CA TYR A 186 10.51 -6.41 -1.53
C TYR A 186 10.42 -5.90 -0.09
N ARG A 187 11.52 -6.04 0.65
CA ARG A 187 11.66 -5.61 2.05
C ARG A 187 12.34 -4.25 2.12
N VAL A 188 11.56 -3.18 2.35
CA VAL A 188 12.07 -1.80 2.40
C VAL A 188 13.11 -1.64 3.51
N ASP A 189 12.88 -2.25 4.68
CA ASP A 189 13.81 -2.27 5.82
C ASP A 189 15.15 -2.96 5.56
N ARG A 190 15.25 -3.75 4.49
CA ARG A 190 16.48 -4.43 4.07
C ARG A 190 17.13 -3.80 2.84
N ASP A 191 16.50 -2.77 2.28
CA ASP A 191 17.02 -2.08 1.11
C ASP A 191 18.20 -1.17 1.49
N SER A 192 19.04 -0.87 0.50
CA SER A 192 20.12 0.11 0.55
C SER A 192 19.68 1.49 1.05
N VAL A 193 18.44 1.89 0.78
CA VAL A 193 17.86 3.19 1.19
C VAL A 193 17.10 3.15 2.52
N ALA A 194 17.04 2.00 3.22
CA ALA A 194 16.22 1.82 4.43
C ALA A 194 16.45 2.88 5.52
N GLY A 195 17.69 3.36 5.66
CA GLY A 195 18.06 4.39 6.64
C GLY A 195 17.87 5.84 6.19
N MET A 196 17.29 6.07 5.01
CA MET A 196 17.02 7.41 4.46
C MET A 196 15.51 7.66 4.47
N SER A 197 15.10 8.91 4.66
CA SER A 197 13.72 9.31 4.44
C SER A 197 13.37 9.24 2.95
N PHE A 198 12.16 8.79 2.64
CA PHE A 198 11.65 8.78 1.27
C PHE A 198 11.29 10.20 0.80
N ARG A 199 11.60 10.50 -0.46
CA ARG A 199 11.30 11.76 -1.14
C ARG A 199 10.82 11.46 -2.56
N ALA A 200 9.58 11.85 -2.89
CA ALA A 200 9.00 11.59 -4.21
C ALA A 200 9.76 12.29 -5.35
N ASP A 201 10.31 13.47 -5.08
CA ASP A 201 11.11 14.29 -5.99
C ASP A 201 12.56 13.80 -6.17
N GLN A 202 13.04 12.90 -5.31
CA GLN A 202 14.44 12.45 -5.31
C GLN A 202 14.54 10.95 -5.58
N ARG A 203 14.86 10.60 -6.83
CA ARG A 203 14.97 9.20 -7.31
C ARG A 203 15.99 8.37 -6.53
N GLU A 204 17.03 8.99 -5.97
CA GLU A 204 18.05 8.32 -5.16
C GLU A 204 17.46 7.72 -3.88
N THR A 205 16.33 8.23 -3.40
CA THR A 205 15.66 7.74 -2.19
C THR A 205 14.74 6.55 -2.43
N TRP A 206 14.48 6.19 -3.69
CA TRP A 206 13.49 5.16 -4.05
C TRP A 206 14.02 3.74 -3.83
N GLY A 207 15.32 3.49 -4.04
CA GLY A 207 15.88 2.15 -3.89
C GLY A 207 15.30 1.15 -4.89
N ALA A 208 14.82 0.01 -4.40
CA ALA A 208 14.26 -1.09 -5.21
C ALA A 208 12.80 -0.89 -5.63
N GLY A 209 12.08 0.03 -4.99
CA GLY A 209 10.66 0.18 -5.32
C GLY A 209 10.45 0.92 -6.63
N GLY A 210 9.39 0.54 -7.34
CA GLY A 210 9.16 0.85 -8.74
C GLY A 210 9.72 -0.18 -9.71
N LYS A 211 10.69 -1.00 -9.28
CA LYS A 211 11.34 -2.07 -10.07
C LYS A 211 10.98 -3.47 -9.59
N SER A 212 10.47 -3.56 -8.38
CA SER A 212 10.10 -4.84 -7.76
C SER A 212 8.73 -5.30 -8.31
N PRO A 213 8.50 -6.62 -8.48
CA PRO A 213 7.20 -7.14 -8.90
C PRO A 213 6.07 -6.68 -7.96
N LEU A 214 4.85 -6.56 -8.47
CA LEU A 214 3.73 -6.18 -7.63
C LEU A 214 3.30 -7.34 -6.73
N LEU A 215 2.58 -6.99 -5.67
CA LEU A 215 1.81 -7.90 -4.84
C LEU A 215 0.35 -7.54 -5.08
N CYS A 216 -0.35 -8.36 -5.87
CA CYS A 216 -1.76 -8.17 -6.20
C CYS A 216 -2.61 -9.21 -5.48
N PHE A 217 -3.73 -8.78 -4.94
CA PHE A 217 -4.75 -9.66 -4.39
C PHE A 217 -5.87 -9.85 -5.40
N ASP A 218 -5.99 -11.08 -5.88
CA ASP A 218 -7.00 -11.51 -6.85
C ASP A 218 -8.38 -11.77 -6.21
N GLY A 219 -8.50 -11.66 -4.89
CA GLY A 219 -9.73 -11.94 -4.18
C GLY A 219 -10.08 -13.43 -4.06
N SER A 220 -9.09 -14.32 -4.21
CA SER A 220 -9.24 -15.78 -4.16
C SER A 220 -9.53 -16.34 -2.76
N PHE A 221 -9.10 -15.66 -1.69
CA PHE A 221 -9.27 -16.12 -0.30
C PHE A 221 -10.00 -15.12 0.59
N GLY A 222 -10.39 -15.57 1.79
CA GLY A 222 -11.07 -14.75 2.80
C GLY A 222 -12.44 -14.23 2.33
N SER A 223 -12.83 -13.05 2.78
CA SER A 223 -14.03 -12.35 2.28
C SER A 223 -13.86 -11.70 0.91
N SER A 224 -12.66 -11.71 0.32
CA SER A 224 -12.20 -10.82 -0.75
C SER A 224 -12.05 -9.33 -0.37
N HIS A 225 -12.41 -8.91 0.85
CA HIS A 225 -12.37 -7.50 1.22
C HIS A 225 -11.02 -7.06 1.78
N GLY A 226 -10.68 -5.79 1.58
CA GLY A 226 -9.48 -5.14 2.07
C GLY A 226 -9.78 -3.89 2.90
N ILE A 227 -8.95 -3.63 3.91
CA ILE A 227 -9.00 -2.39 4.68
C ILE A 227 -7.62 -1.74 4.68
N VAL A 228 -7.57 -0.44 4.42
CA VAL A 228 -6.32 0.31 4.37
C VAL A 228 -6.37 1.49 5.32
N PHE A 229 -5.43 1.53 6.24
CA PHE A 229 -5.14 2.69 7.09
C PHE A 229 -3.88 3.36 6.58
N ALA A 230 -4.03 4.58 6.08
CA ALA A 230 -2.89 5.37 5.62
C ALA A 230 -3.07 6.82 6.05
N GLY A 231 -2.16 7.34 6.86
CA GLY A 231 -2.20 8.74 7.27
C GLY A 231 -2.10 9.71 6.09
N SER A 232 -2.28 11.01 6.34
CA SER A 232 -2.02 12.05 5.34
C SER A 232 -0.60 11.93 4.79
N GLY A 233 -0.44 12.08 3.47
CA GLY A 233 0.83 11.84 2.78
C GLY A 233 1.22 10.35 2.66
N GLY A 234 0.35 9.41 3.06
CA GLY A 234 0.57 7.96 2.95
C GLY A 234 0.39 7.39 1.54
N PHE A 235 0.37 8.25 0.51
CA PHE A 235 0.29 7.85 -0.91
C PHE A 235 -0.95 6.99 -1.26
N LYS A 236 -2.07 7.13 -0.54
CA LYS A 236 -3.33 6.38 -0.75
C LYS A 236 -3.70 6.26 -2.23
N THR A 237 -4.00 7.40 -2.87
CA THR A 237 -4.41 7.42 -4.27
C THR A 237 -3.31 6.89 -5.18
N THR A 238 -2.08 7.37 -4.97
CA THR A 238 -0.95 7.11 -5.86
C THR A 238 -0.39 5.69 -5.79
N SER A 239 -0.60 4.95 -4.69
CA SER A 239 0.03 3.65 -4.49
C SER A 239 -0.95 2.49 -4.27
N LEU A 240 -2.23 2.78 -4.12
CA LEU A 240 -3.29 1.79 -4.02
C LEU A 240 -4.34 2.04 -5.10
N THR A 241 -4.94 3.24 -5.12
CA THR A 241 -6.11 3.50 -5.97
C THR A 241 -5.80 3.47 -7.46
N ILE A 242 -4.82 4.27 -7.91
CA ILE A 242 -4.41 4.30 -9.31
C ILE A 242 -3.86 2.94 -9.76
N PRO A 243 -2.88 2.31 -9.07
CA PRO A 243 -2.40 0.99 -9.44
C PRO A 243 -3.51 -0.07 -9.53
N THR A 244 -4.44 -0.07 -8.57
CA THR A 244 -5.56 -1.01 -8.55
C THR A 244 -6.52 -0.76 -9.71
N ALA A 245 -6.89 0.49 -9.98
CA ALA A 245 -7.77 0.80 -11.12
C ALA A 245 -7.14 0.40 -12.47
N LEU A 246 -5.83 0.49 -12.62
CA LEU A 246 -5.12 0.05 -13.83
C LEU A 246 -5.03 -1.48 -13.96
N LYS A 247 -4.97 -2.21 -12.84
CA LYS A 247 -4.74 -3.67 -12.81
C LYS A 247 -6.00 -4.50 -12.62
N TRP A 248 -7.05 -3.94 -12.01
CA TRP A 248 -8.29 -4.65 -11.74
C TRP A 248 -8.99 -5.01 -13.04
N GLY A 249 -9.35 -6.28 -13.23
CA GLY A 249 -9.96 -6.77 -14.47
C GLY A 249 -11.49 -6.87 -14.42
N GLY A 250 -12.16 -6.42 -13.37
CA GLY A 250 -13.62 -6.47 -13.23
C GLY A 250 -14.26 -5.09 -13.26
N GLY A 251 -15.56 -5.03 -12.94
CA GLY A 251 -16.28 -3.77 -12.72
C GLY A 251 -15.67 -3.00 -11.54
N LEU A 252 -15.72 -1.68 -11.60
CA LEU A 252 -15.05 -0.81 -10.64
C LEU A 252 -15.93 0.36 -10.22
N VAL A 253 -16.22 0.48 -8.93
CA VAL A 253 -16.87 1.65 -8.34
C VAL A 253 -15.86 2.35 -7.43
N VAL A 254 -15.51 3.60 -7.74
CA VAL A 254 -14.53 4.38 -6.97
C VAL A 254 -15.17 5.60 -6.35
N LEU A 255 -15.08 5.75 -5.02
CA LEU A 255 -15.32 7.03 -4.36
C LEU A 255 -14.04 7.84 -4.36
N ASP A 256 -14.05 9.01 -5.01
CA ASP A 256 -12.87 9.85 -5.22
C ASP A 256 -13.11 11.31 -4.75
N PRO A 257 -12.85 11.59 -3.46
CA PRO A 257 -13.00 12.93 -2.88
C PRO A 257 -12.11 14.01 -3.49
N SER A 258 -11.02 13.61 -4.16
CA SER A 258 -10.08 14.52 -4.80
C SER A 258 -10.37 14.70 -6.28
N SER A 259 -11.26 13.86 -6.84
CA SER A 259 -11.66 13.85 -8.26
C SER A 259 -10.44 13.82 -9.19
N GLU A 260 -9.41 13.08 -8.81
CA GLU A 260 -8.14 12.93 -9.54
C GLU A 260 -7.98 11.58 -10.25
N VAL A 261 -8.72 10.56 -9.82
CA VAL A 261 -8.58 9.18 -10.28
C VAL A 261 -9.14 9.02 -11.69
N ALA A 262 -10.36 9.47 -11.93
CA ALA A 262 -11.03 9.26 -13.22
C ALA A 262 -10.22 9.82 -14.41
N PRO A 263 -9.70 11.07 -14.37
CA PRO A 263 -8.85 11.59 -15.45
C PRO A 263 -7.57 10.78 -15.70
N MET A 264 -7.04 10.14 -14.65
CA MET A 264 -5.78 9.39 -14.72
C MET A 264 -5.95 7.97 -15.28
N VAL A 265 -7.14 7.35 -15.16
CA VAL A 265 -7.31 5.93 -15.53
C VAL A 265 -8.36 5.66 -16.60
N SER A 266 -9.28 6.59 -16.86
CA SER A 266 -10.43 6.37 -17.75
C SER A 266 -10.05 5.88 -19.15
N GLU A 267 -8.99 6.44 -19.76
CA GLU A 267 -8.56 6.04 -21.10
C GLU A 267 -8.08 4.59 -21.13
N HIS A 268 -7.28 4.18 -20.14
CA HIS A 268 -6.82 2.80 -19.99
C HIS A 268 -7.99 1.83 -19.81
N ARG A 269 -8.97 2.20 -18.99
CA ARG A 269 -10.19 1.41 -18.76
C ARG A 269 -11.03 1.26 -20.04
N ARG A 270 -11.24 2.35 -20.80
CA ARG A 270 -11.96 2.31 -22.09
C ARG A 270 -11.25 1.46 -23.13
N LYS A 271 -9.91 1.54 -23.22
CA LYS A 271 -9.11 0.67 -24.11
C LYS A 271 -9.24 -0.82 -23.77
N ALA A 272 -9.55 -1.14 -22.50
CA ALA A 272 -9.86 -2.49 -22.04
C ALA A 272 -11.34 -2.88 -22.24
N GLY A 273 -12.10 -2.12 -23.05
CA GLY A 273 -13.50 -2.41 -23.39
C GLY A 273 -14.52 -2.00 -22.33
N ARG A 274 -14.12 -1.23 -21.29
CA ARG A 274 -15.02 -0.86 -20.19
C ARG A 274 -15.91 0.34 -20.50
N LYS A 275 -17.15 0.30 -20.03
CA LYS A 275 -18.05 1.47 -19.99
C LYS A 275 -17.68 2.34 -18.79
N VAL A 276 -17.02 3.47 -19.04
CA VAL A 276 -16.55 4.38 -17.97
C VAL A 276 -17.52 5.55 -17.78
N ILE A 277 -18.08 5.65 -16.58
CA ILE A 277 -19.05 6.66 -16.14
C ILE A 277 -18.42 7.48 -15.01
N VAL A 278 -18.58 8.80 -15.07
CA VAL A 278 -18.12 9.72 -14.01
C VAL A 278 -19.32 10.51 -13.50
N LEU A 279 -19.66 10.31 -12.23
CA LEU A 279 -20.67 11.09 -11.52
C LEU A 279 -19.99 12.30 -10.88
N ASP A 280 -20.21 13.48 -11.46
CA ASP A 280 -19.62 14.74 -11.04
C ASP A 280 -20.72 15.83 -11.04
N PRO A 281 -20.96 16.53 -9.92
CA PRO A 281 -21.87 17.67 -9.88
C PRO A 281 -21.57 18.78 -10.90
N ALA A 282 -20.33 18.89 -11.40
CA ALA A 282 -19.97 19.81 -12.47
C ALA A 282 -20.49 19.36 -13.86
N THR A 283 -20.80 18.07 -14.03
CA THR A 283 -21.37 17.50 -15.26
C THR A 283 -22.70 16.80 -14.95
N PRO A 284 -23.73 17.55 -14.53
CA PRO A 284 -24.98 16.99 -13.99
C PRO A 284 -25.83 16.24 -15.02
N ALA A 285 -25.48 16.28 -16.31
CA ALA A 285 -26.15 15.50 -17.35
C ALA A 285 -25.91 13.98 -17.23
N ILE A 286 -24.90 13.57 -16.46
CA ILE A 286 -24.60 12.16 -16.20
C ILE A 286 -25.12 11.79 -14.82
N GLY A 287 -26.20 11.03 -14.79
CA GLY A 287 -26.83 10.52 -13.58
C GLY A 287 -27.70 9.30 -13.84
N PHE A 288 -28.15 8.67 -12.77
CA PHE A 288 -29.04 7.51 -12.80
C PHE A 288 -30.21 7.75 -11.85
N ASN A 289 -31.27 6.96 -11.96
CA ASN A 289 -32.39 7.06 -11.04
C ASN A 289 -32.16 6.08 -9.88
N ALA A 290 -31.95 6.61 -8.67
CA ALA A 290 -31.70 5.80 -7.48
C ALA A 290 -32.90 4.95 -7.03
N LEU A 291 -34.06 5.11 -7.67
CA LEU A 291 -35.28 4.33 -7.44
C LEU A 291 -35.54 3.28 -8.55
N ASP A 292 -34.72 3.21 -9.61
CA ASP A 292 -34.97 2.40 -10.82
C ASP A 292 -35.02 0.88 -10.60
N TRP A 293 -34.52 0.41 -9.45
CA TRP A 293 -34.36 -0.99 -9.09
C TRP A 293 -35.45 -1.50 -8.13
N ILE A 294 -36.31 -0.62 -7.60
CA ILE A 294 -37.32 -0.97 -6.59
C ILE A 294 -38.26 -2.07 -7.11
N GLY A 295 -38.30 -3.21 -6.40
CA GLY A 295 -39.15 -4.36 -6.70
C GLY A 295 -38.74 -5.18 -7.92
N ARG A 296 -37.54 -4.97 -8.46
CA ARG A 296 -37.09 -5.69 -9.67
C ARG A 296 -36.33 -6.98 -9.37
N PHE A 297 -35.61 -7.06 -8.24
CA PHE A 297 -34.70 -8.17 -7.95
C PHE A 297 -34.78 -8.61 -6.48
N GLY A 298 -35.49 -9.71 -6.22
CA GLY A 298 -35.48 -10.43 -4.94
C GLY A 298 -36.26 -9.83 -3.76
N GLY A 299 -36.10 -8.53 -3.50
CA GLY A 299 -36.78 -7.82 -2.39
C GLY A 299 -38.22 -7.44 -2.71
N THR A 300 -39.03 -7.21 -1.67
CA THR A 300 -40.33 -6.55 -1.86
C THR A 300 -40.10 -5.06 -2.13
N LYS A 301 -41.04 -4.42 -2.85
CA LYS A 301 -40.94 -2.98 -3.13
C LYS A 301 -40.82 -2.17 -1.84
N GLU A 302 -41.52 -2.61 -0.80
CA GLU A 302 -41.55 -2.01 0.52
C GLU A 302 -40.18 -2.03 1.22
N GLU A 303 -39.49 -3.17 1.23
CA GLU A 303 -38.15 -3.30 1.82
C GLU A 303 -37.10 -2.45 1.10
N ASP A 304 -37.21 -2.38 -0.23
CA ASP A 304 -36.35 -1.58 -1.09
C ASP A 304 -36.52 -0.08 -0.79
N ILE A 305 -37.76 0.38 -0.63
CA ILE A 305 -38.10 1.76 -0.25
C ILE A 305 -37.49 2.12 1.11
N VAL A 306 -37.64 1.24 2.12
CA VAL A 306 -37.05 1.46 3.45
C VAL A 306 -35.53 1.58 3.33
N SER A 307 -34.90 0.75 2.50
CA SER A 307 -33.44 0.80 2.29
C SER A 307 -33.00 2.16 1.75
N VAL A 308 -33.68 2.71 0.74
CA VAL A 308 -33.39 4.06 0.22
C VAL A 308 -33.52 5.12 1.31
N ALA A 309 -34.59 5.09 2.10
CA ALA A 309 -34.78 6.03 3.20
C ALA A 309 -33.63 5.97 4.23
N THR A 310 -33.12 4.77 4.54
CA THR A 310 -31.97 4.61 5.46
C THR A 310 -30.66 5.16 4.89
N TRP A 311 -30.50 5.21 3.56
CA TRP A 311 -29.30 5.79 2.95
C TRP A 311 -29.32 7.31 2.97
N ILE A 312 -30.50 7.92 2.76
CA ILE A 312 -30.71 9.37 2.85
C ILE A 312 -30.41 9.86 4.27
N MET A 313 -30.93 9.14 5.27
CA MET A 313 -30.77 9.51 6.68
C MET A 313 -29.35 9.22 7.16
N THR A 314 -28.68 10.22 7.72
CA THR A 314 -27.33 10.06 8.26
C THR A 314 -27.37 9.55 9.70
N ASP A 315 -26.73 8.40 9.97
CA ASP A 315 -26.62 7.83 11.32
C ASP A 315 -25.41 8.44 12.03
N ASN A 316 -25.67 9.20 13.10
CA ASN A 316 -24.63 9.60 14.04
C ASN A 316 -24.65 8.63 15.22
N ALA A 317 -23.70 7.69 15.24
CA ALA A 317 -23.59 6.66 16.27
C ALA A 317 -23.26 7.19 17.69
N ARG A 318 -23.16 8.52 17.89
CA ARG A 318 -22.86 9.12 19.19
C ARG A 318 -23.79 10.28 19.51
N THR A 319 -24.40 10.16 20.68
CA THR A 319 -24.95 11.28 21.46
C THR A 319 -26.19 11.96 20.88
N ALA A 320 -27.10 11.21 20.26
CA ALA A 320 -28.46 11.69 20.09
C ALA A 320 -29.19 11.52 21.43
N SER A 321 -29.89 12.57 21.90
CA SER A 321 -30.82 12.40 23.00
C SER A 321 -31.97 11.48 22.55
N ALA A 322 -32.65 10.80 23.47
CA ALA A 322 -33.82 9.98 23.10
C ALA A 322 -34.88 10.77 22.30
N ARG A 323 -34.94 12.09 22.51
CA ARG A 323 -35.78 13.01 21.74
C ARG A 323 -35.28 13.15 20.29
N ASP A 324 -34.00 13.37 20.09
CA ASP A 324 -33.42 13.52 18.74
C ASP A 324 -33.55 12.21 17.95
N ASP A 325 -33.36 11.07 18.60
CA ASP A 325 -33.59 9.75 18.01
C ASP A 325 -35.04 9.55 17.58
N PHE A 326 -36.00 9.98 18.41
CA PHE A 326 -37.42 9.94 18.04
C PHE A 326 -37.72 10.77 16.79
N PHE A 327 -37.25 12.02 16.71
CA PHE A 327 -37.50 12.86 15.54
C PHE A 327 -36.79 12.35 14.29
N ARG A 328 -35.60 11.78 14.45
CA ARG A 328 -34.84 11.18 13.36
C ARG A 328 -35.54 9.93 12.81
N ALA A 329 -35.98 9.02 13.68
CA ALA A 329 -36.74 7.84 13.29
C ALA A 329 -38.05 8.21 12.61
N SER A 330 -38.77 9.21 13.15
CA SER A 330 -40.00 9.73 12.55
C SER A 330 -39.77 10.39 11.20
N ALA A 331 -38.65 11.12 11.02
CA ALA A 331 -38.27 11.72 9.75
C ALA A 331 -37.96 10.65 8.70
N MET A 332 -37.29 9.57 9.10
CA MET A 332 -37.07 8.41 8.24
C MET A 332 -38.41 7.77 7.81
N GLN A 333 -39.36 7.61 8.74
CA GLN A 333 -40.71 7.11 8.41
C GLN A 333 -41.45 8.04 7.44
N LEU A 334 -41.33 9.36 7.60
CA LEU A 334 -41.93 10.33 6.67
C LEU A 334 -41.32 10.21 5.28
N LEU A 335 -40.00 10.03 5.18
CA LEU A 335 -39.33 9.79 3.90
C LEU A 335 -39.76 8.47 3.28
N THR A 336 -39.85 7.38 4.05
CA THR A 336 -40.37 6.09 3.59
C THR A 336 -41.77 6.25 3.02
N ALA A 337 -42.67 6.96 3.72
CA ALA A 337 -44.03 7.20 3.27
C ALA A 337 -44.08 7.97 1.93
N LEU A 338 -43.26 9.02 1.78
CA LEU A 338 -43.23 9.82 0.55
C LEU A 338 -42.56 9.11 -0.63
N ILE A 339 -41.52 8.30 -0.38
CA ILE A 339 -40.92 7.45 -1.43
C ILE A 339 -41.93 6.37 -1.83
N ALA A 340 -42.65 5.78 -0.87
CA ALA A 340 -43.68 4.79 -1.14
C ALA A 340 -44.85 5.36 -1.95
N ASP A 341 -45.32 6.58 -1.63
CA ASP A 341 -46.32 7.27 -2.45
C ASP A 341 -45.82 7.45 -3.89
N VAL A 342 -44.60 7.97 -4.08
CA VAL A 342 -44.03 8.17 -5.43
C VAL A 342 -43.92 6.85 -6.21
N CYS A 343 -43.53 5.74 -5.57
CA CYS A 343 -43.29 4.48 -6.27
C CYS A 343 -44.52 3.56 -6.38
N LEU A 344 -45.47 3.65 -5.44
CA LEU A 344 -46.52 2.63 -5.25
C LEU A 344 -47.95 3.15 -5.34
N SER A 345 -48.21 4.46 -5.22
CA SER A 345 -49.59 4.96 -5.20
C SER A 345 -50.28 4.96 -6.57
N GLY A 346 -49.51 4.79 -7.66
CA GLY A 346 -50.03 4.87 -9.03
C GLY A 346 -50.33 6.30 -9.50
N HIS A 347 -50.12 7.31 -8.65
CA HIS A 347 -50.36 8.72 -8.98
C HIS A 347 -49.18 9.42 -9.67
N THR A 348 -48.02 8.78 -9.71
CA THR A 348 -46.80 9.33 -10.31
C THR A 348 -46.37 8.48 -11.50
N ASP A 349 -46.26 9.09 -12.68
CA ASP A 349 -45.76 8.46 -13.90
C ASP A 349 -44.36 7.87 -13.67
N GLU A 350 -44.06 6.71 -14.26
CA GLU A 350 -42.79 5.98 -14.03
C GLU A 350 -41.54 6.85 -14.26
N GLN A 351 -41.56 7.71 -15.28
CA GLN A 351 -40.47 8.64 -15.60
C GLN A 351 -40.21 9.68 -14.49
N ASP A 352 -41.22 9.96 -13.68
CA ASP A 352 -41.19 10.94 -12.60
C ASP A 352 -40.93 10.30 -11.22
N GLN A 353 -40.80 8.97 -11.16
CA GLN A 353 -40.52 8.23 -9.92
C GLN A 353 -39.05 8.38 -9.51
N THR A 354 -38.72 9.57 -8.99
CA THR A 354 -37.36 9.98 -8.66
C THR A 354 -37.25 10.59 -7.27
N LEU A 355 -36.06 10.57 -6.68
CA LEU A 355 -35.80 11.28 -5.41
C LEU A 355 -36.02 12.79 -5.51
N ARG A 356 -35.84 13.37 -6.71
CA ARG A 356 -36.18 14.78 -6.95
C ARG A 356 -37.69 15.03 -6.82
N ARG A 357 -38.54 14.11 -7.30
CA ARG A 357 -40.00 14.18 -7.10
C ARG A 357 -40.37 14.05 -5.63
N VAL A 358 -39.77 13.11 -4.91
CA VAL A 358 -39.93 12.97 -3.45
C VAL A 358 -39.57 14.28 -2.73
N ARG A 359 -38.45 14.92 -3.10
CA ARG A 359 -38.06 16.22 -2.52
C ARG A 359 -39.06 17.32 -2.85
N ALA A 360 -39.59 17.38 -4.07
CA ALA A 360 -40.60 18.35 -4.45
C ALA A 360 -41.87 18.20 -3.60
N ASN A 361 -42.31 16.96 -3.37
CA ASN A 361 -43.45 16.66 -2.51
C ASN A 361 -43.16 17.09 -1.05
N LEU A 362 -42.00 16.71 -0.50
CA LEU A 362 -41.59 17.10 0.85
C LEU A 362 -41.38 18.63 1.01
N SER A 363 -41.16 19.39 -0.05
CA SER A 363 -40.91 20.84 0.05
C SER A 363 -42.17 21.69 0.15
N GLU A 364 -43.35 21.08 0.18
CA GLU A 364 -44.59 21.84 0.36
C GLU A 364 -44.68 22.49 1.75
N PRO A 365 -45.34 23.65 1.88
CA PRO A 365 -45.63 24.24 3.18
C PRO A 365 -46.30 23.21 4.10
N GLU A 366 -45.93 23.21 5.37
CA GLU A 366 -46.34 22.18 6.34
C GLU A 366 -47.85 21.89 6.34
N PRO A 367 -48.77 22.88 6.34
CA PRO A 367 -50.21 22.60 6.28
C PRO A 367 -50.63 21.85 5.02
N LYS A 368 -50.05 22.24 3.87
CA LYS A 368 -50.32 21.61 2.58
C LYS A 368 -49.75 20.19 2.51
N LEU A 369 -48.56 19.97 3.09
CA LEU A 369 -48.00 18.63 3.19
C LEU A 369 -48.88 17.72 4.06
N ARG A 370 -49.41 18.23 5.18
CA ARG A 370 -50.37 17.47 6.01
C ARG A 370 -51.63 17.10 5.23
N GLU A 371 -52.21 18.07 4.51
CA GLU A 371 -53.35 17.81 3.62
C GLU A 371 -53.02 16.76 2.55
N ARG A 372 -51.82 16.81 1.97
CA ARG A 372 -51.35 15.76 1.04
C ARG A 372 -51.30 14.41 1.73
N LEU A 373 -50.71 14.31 2.93
CA LEU A 373 -50.62 13.05 3.66
C LEU A 373 -52.02 12.49 3.96
N THR A 374 -52.97 13.33 4.39
CA THR A 374 -54.38 12.90 4.54
C THR A 374 -54.96 12.38 3.23
N ARG A 375 -54.73 13.08 2.12
CA ARG A 375 -55.19 12.63 0.80
C ARG A 375 -54.56 11.30 0.38
N ILE A 376 -53.26 11.12 0.59
CA ILE A 376 -52.56 9.86 0.30
C ILE A 376 -53.19 8.73 1.12
N TYR A 377 -53.45 8.96 2.40
CA TYR A 377 -54.09 7.97 3.27
C TYR A 377 -55.49 7.57 2.78
N GLU A 378 -56.28 8.52 2.30
CA GLU A 378 -57.66 8.28 1.83
C GLU A 378 -57.71 7.66 0.43
N GLN A 379 -56.77 7.98 -0.46
CA GLN A 379 -56.83 7.65 -1.89
C GLN A 379 -55.89 6.53 -2.32
N SER A 380 -54.85 6.20 -1.55
CA SER A 380 -53.87 5.17 -1.94
C SER A 380 -54.48 3.77 -1.92
N GLU A 381 -54.31 3.03 -3.00
CA GLU A 381 -54.68 1.61 -3.09
C GLU A 381 -53.65 0.70 -2.38
N SER A 382 -52.43 1.18 -2.14
CA SER A 382 -51.40 0.45 -1.39
C SER A 382 -51.65 0.51 0.12
N GLU A 383 -51.82 -0.65 0.75
CA GLU A 383 -51.94 -0.80 2.20
C GLU A 383 -50.69 -0.28 2.92
N PHE A 384 -49.50 -0.65 2.43
CA PHE A 384 -48.23 -0.19 3.00
C PHE A 384 -48.11 1.35 3.02
N VAL A 385 -48.51 2.03 1.94
CA VAL A 385 -48.51 3.50 1.90
C VAL A 385 -49.47 4.06 2.95
N ARG A 386 -50.70 3.54 3.06
CA ARG A 386 -51.68 4.02 4.04
C ARG A 386 -51.18 3.84 5.47
N GLU A 387 -50.63 2.67 5.81
CA GLU A 387 -50.10 2.38 7.15
C GLU A 387 -48.96 3.33 7.55
N ASN A 388 -48.00 3.57 6.63
CA ASN A 388 -46.88 4.47 6.90
C ASN A 388 -47.30 5.94 7.01
N VAL A 389 -48.37 6.35 6.31
CA VAL A 389 -48.88 7.73 6.35
C VAL A 389 -49.78 8.00 7.56
N ALA A 390 -50.53 6.98 8.02
CA ALA A 390 -51.53 7.11 9.09
C ALA A 390 -50.97 7.75 10.39
N VAL A 391 -49.72 7.45 10.74
CA VAL A 391 -49.04 7.98 11.93
C VAL A 391 -48.94 9.52 11.88
N PHE A 392 -48.79 10.10 10.69
CA PHE A 392 -48.64 11.54 10.51
C PHE A 392 -49.97 12.30 10.43
N VAL A 393 -51.04 11.63 9.97
CA VAL A 393 -52.39 12.22 9.90
C VAL A 393 -52.87 12.63 11.29
N ASN A 394 -52.63 11.77 12.29
CA ASN A 394 -53.05 11.99 13.68
C ASN A 394 -52.00 12.72 14.53
N MET A 395 -50.85 13.09 13.98
CA MET A 395 -49.75 13.73 14.72
C MET A 395 -50.07 15.20 15.02
N THR A 396 -49.74 15.67 16.23
CA THR A 396 -49.92 17.08 16.58
C THR A 396 -49.06 17.99 15.71
N PRO A 397 -49.50 19.22 15.37
CA PRO A 397 -48.72 20.15 14.56
C PRO A 397 -47.30 20.35 15.06
N GLU A 398 -47.11 20.57 16.36
CA GLU A 398 -45.81 20.87 16.95
C GLU A 398 -44.82 19.71 16.80
N THR A 399 -45.32 18.46 16.95
CA THR A 399 -44.50 17.26 16.77
C THR A 399 -44.17 17.09 15.29
N PHE A 400 -45.17 17.27 14.41
CA PHE A 400 -44.99 17.15 12.97
C PHE A 400 -43.98 18.17 12.43
N SER A 401 -44.00 19.42 12.89
CA SER A 401 -43.00 20.44 12.52
C SER A 401 -41.57 19.98 12.80
N GLY A 402 -41.34 19.31 13.94
CA GLY A 402 -40.03 18.75 14.28
C GLY A 402 -39.61 17.61 13.36
N VAL A 403 -40.54 16.73 12.99
CA VAL A 403 -40.30 15.63 12.03
C VAL A 403 -40.00 16.18 10.64
N TYR A 404 -40.84 17.10 10.17
CA TYR A 404 -40.72 17.78 8.88
C TYR A 404 -39.37 18.49 8.75
N ALA A 405 -38.97 19.27 9.76
CA ALA A 405 -37.70 19.99 9.76
C ALA A 405 -36.49 19.05 9.60
N ASN A 406 -36.51 17.88 10.27
CA ASN A 406 -35.45 16.89 10.15
C ASN A 406 -35.43 16.23 8.76
N ALA A 407 -36.59 15.86 8.21
CA ALA A 407 -36.68 15.28 6.86
C ALA A 407 -36.21 16.28 5.79
N VAL A 408 -36.61 17.55 5.90
CA VAL A 408 -36.17 18.63 4.98
C VAL A 408 -34.66 18.85 5.07
N LYS A 409 -34.08 18.81 6.28
CA LYS A 409 -32.64 18.95 6.49
C LYS A 409 -31.86 17.84 5.77
N GLU A 410 -32.21 16.58 5.99
CA GLU A 410 -31.49 15.42 5.42
C GLU A 410 -31.65 15.32 3.89
N THR A 411 -32.73 15.86 3.34
CA THR A 411 -33.00 15.90 1.89
C THR A 411 -32.65 17.24 1.24
N HIS A 412 -32.10 18.21 1.98
CA HIS A 412 -31.85 19.56 1.46
C HIS A 412 -30.97 19.54 0.21
N TRP A 413 -29.99 18.63 0.16
CA TRP A 413 -29.09 18.50 -0.98
C TRP A 413 -29.81 18.13 -2.29
N LEU A 414 -30.97 17.46 -2.24
CA LEU A 414 -31.81 17.17 -3.41
C LEU A 414 -32.47 18.44 -3.99
N SER A 415 -32.40 19.59 -3.31
CA SER A 415 -32.87 20.87 -3.86
C SER A 415 -31.91 21.44 -4.90
N TYR A 416 -30.61 21.17 -4.78
CA TYR A 416 -29.62 21.59 -5.76
C TYR A 416 -29.78 20.77 -7.05
N PRO A 417 -30.07 21.40 -8.21
CA PRO A 417 -30.32 20.68 -9.46
C PRO A 417 -29.16 19.76 -9.86
N ASN A 418 -27.93 20.21 -9.64
CA ASN A 418 -26.72 19.47 -9.99
C ASN A 418 -26.50 18.21 -9.13
N TYR A 419 -26.89 18.22 -7.85
CA TYR A 419 -26.80 17.01 -7.02
C TYR A 419 -27.97 16.06 -7.26
N ALA A 420 -29.18 16.61 -7.41
CA ALA A 420 -30.36 15.80 -7.69
C ALA A 420 -30.22 15.04 -9.02
N ALA A 421 -29.66 15.68 -10.05
CA ALA A 421 -29.49 15.05 -11.36
C ALA A 421 -28.62 13.77 -11.31
N LEU A 422 -27.68 13.66 -10.36
CA LEU A 422 -26.84 12.46 -10.22
C LEU A 422 -27.63 11.21 -9.80
N VAL A 423 -28.71 11.39 -9.04
CA VAL A 423 -29.53 10.31 -8.43
C VAL A 423 -30.98 10.31 -8.92
N SER A 424 -31.33 11.18 -9.85
CA SER A 424 -32.66 11.31 -10.46
C SER A 424 -32.53 11.55 -11.97
N GLY A 425 -31.46 11.05 -12.58
CA GLY A 425 -31.22 11.12 -14.03
C GLY A 425 -31.52 9.78 -14.71
N ASP A 426 -31.29 9.72 -16.01
CA ASP A 426 -31.65 8.58 -16.87
C ASP A 426 -30.53 8.19 -17.85
N SER A 427 -29.31 8.72 -17.66
CA SER A 427 -28.19 8.51 -18.58
C SER A 427 -27.62 7.08 -18.58
N PHE A 428 -27.83 6.34 -17.49
CA PHE A 428 -27.56 4.91 -17.37
C PHE A 428 -28.42 4.30 -16.26
N SER A 429 -28.53 2.97 -16.24
CA SER A 429 -29.25 2.24 -15.18
C SER A 429 -28.28 1.52 -14.25
N THR A 430 -28.70 1.33 -13.01
CA THR A 430 -27.98 0.51 -12.03
C THR A 430 -27.76 -0.93 -12.52
N ASP A 431 -28.61 -1.43 -13.42
CA ASP A 431 -28.50 -2.73 -14.07
C ASP A 431 -27.20 -2.95 -14.86
N ASP A 432 -26.59 -1.88 -15.37
CA ASP A 432 -25.34 -1.98 -16.12
C ASP A 432 -24.17 -2.47 -15.26
N LEU A 433 -24.27 -2.38 -13.94
CA LEU A 433 -23.26 -2.93 -13.01
C LEU A 433 -23.25 -4.45 -12.97
N ALA A 434 -24.39 -5.09 -13.25
CA ALA A 434 -24.52 -6.55 -13.19
C ALA A 434 -23.76 -7.28 -14.29
N LYS A 435 -23.49 -6.59 -15.41
CA LYS A 435 -22.69 -7.09 -16.54
C LYS A 435 -21.19 -7.13 -16.24
N GLY A 436 -20.74 -6.50 -15.15
CA GLY A 436 -19.31 -6.49 -14.76
C GLY A 436 -18.38 -5.69 -15.69
N GLU A 437 -18.90 -5.01 -16.71
CA GLU A 437 -18.14 -4.23 -17.70
C GLU A 437 -18.15 -2.72 -17.43
N THR A 438 -18.92 -2.29 -16.42
CA THR A 438 -19.13 -0.88 -16.08
C THR A 438 -18.20 -0.43 -14.96
N ASP A 439 -17.57 0.73 -15.18
CA ASP A 439 -16.80 1.44 -14.17
C ASP A 439 -17.49 2.77 -13.84
N ILE A 440 -17.67 3.04 -12.55
CA ILE A 440 -18.28 4.26 -12.04
C ILE A 440 -17.30 4.97 -11.12
N PHE A 441 -16.98 6.23 -11.45
CA PHE A 441 -16.21 7.12 -10.61
C PHE A 441 -17.12 8.16 -9.97
N ILE A 442 -17.20 8.15 -8.64
CA ILE A 442 -17.99 9.09 -7.83
C ILE A 442 -17.07 10.24 -7.44
N ALA A 443 -17.07 11.29 -8.27
CA ALA A 443 -16.24 12.47 -8.13
C ALA A 443 -16.97 13.54 -7.30
N LEU A 444 -17.07 13.29 -5.99
CA LEU A 444 -17.69 14.22 -5.03
C LEU A 444 -16.62 14.80 -4.14
N ASP A 445 -16.40 16.12 -4.23
CA ASP A 445 -15.35 16.74 -3.43
C ASP A 445 -15.57 16.57 -1.91
N LEU A 446 -14.48 16.68 -1.13
CA LEU A 446 -14.55 16.50 0.32
C LEU A 446 -15.54 17.45 1.01
N LYS A 447 -15.73 18.68 0.50
CA LYS A 447 -16.67 19.65 1.09
C LYS A 447 -18.10 19.20 0.88
N VAL A 448 -18.43 18.67 -0.29
CA VAL A 448 -19.74 18.10 -0.61
C VAL A 448 -19.98 16.86 0.24
N LEU A 449 -18.99 15.98 0.39
CA LEU A 449 -19.12 14.79 1.25
C LEU A 449 -19.32 15.14 2.73
N GLU A 450 -18.67 16.20 3.23
CA GLU A 450 -18.84 16.67 4.61
C GLU A 450 -20.19 17.37 4.82
N ALA A 451 -20.63 18.19 3.86
CA ALA A 451 -21.89 18.94 3.98
C ALA A 451 -23.12 18.08 3.71
N HIS A 452 -23.01 17.12 2.78
CA HIS A 452 -24.12 16.35 2.23
C HIS A 452 -23.76 14.87 2.06
N PRO A 453 -23.37 14.15 3.13
CA PRO A 453 -22.98 12.73 3.04
C PRO A 453 -24.11 11.83 2.53
N GLY A 454 -25.38 12.23 2.70
CA GLY A 454 -26.56 11.54 2.14
C GLY A 454 -26.49 11.30 0.63
N LEU A 455 -25.90 12.22 -0.14
CA LEU A 455 -25.72 12.04 -1.59
C LEU A 455 -24.85 10.82 -1.90
N ALA A 456 -23.66 10.73 -1.30
CA ALA A 456 -22.76 9.61 -1.53
C ALA A 456 -23.30 8.30 -0.96
N ARG A 457 -24.00 8.36 0.19
CA ARG A 457 -24.68 7.20 0.79
C ARG A 457 -25.73 6.61 -0.14
N VAL A 458 -26.58 7.45 -0.75
CA VAL A 458 -27.59 7.02 -1.73
C VAL A 458 -26.92 6.39 -2.95
N VAL A 459 -25.88 7.03 -3.50
CA VAL A 459 -25.18 6.52 -4.69
C VAL A 459 -24.53 5.16 -4.43
N ILE A 460 -23.75 5.04 -3.35
CA ILE A 460 -23.06 3.80 -2.99
C ILE A 460 -24.05 2.71 -2.58
N GLY A 461 -25.10 3.08 -1.83
CA GLY A 461 -26.17 2.18 -1.44
C GLY A 461 -26.88 1.58 -2.64
N ALA A 462 -27.31 2.41 -3.60
CA ALA A 462 -27.97 1.95 -4.81
C ALA A 462 -27.07 0.99 -5.62
N PHE A 463 -25.78 1.30 -5.79
CA PHE A 463 -24.87 0.44 -6.55
C PHE A 463 -24.53 -0.88 -5.86
N LEU A 464 -24.33 -0.87 -4.54
CA LEU A 464 -24.17 -2.12 -3.78
C LEU A 464 -25.43 -2.97 -3.87
N ASN A 465 -26.59 -2.34 -3.71
CA ASN A 465 -27.86 -3.03 -3.70
C ASN A 465 -28.21 -3.63 -5.08
N ALA A 466 -27.94 -2.90 -6.17
CA ALA A 466 -28.14 -3.39 -7.54
C ALA A 466 -27.36 -4.68 -7.86
N ILE A 467 -26.24 -4.90 -7.17
CA ILE A 467 -25.45 -6.14 -7.29
C ILE A 467 -25.92 -7.19 -6.28
N TYR A 468 -26.17 -6.78 -5.03
CA TYR A 468 -26.57 -7.68 -3.95
C TYR A 468 -27.92 -8.35 -4.21
N ASN A 469 -28.93 -7.59 -4.64
CA ASN A 469 -30.29 -8.07 -4.86
C ASN A 469 -30.44 -9.05 -6.03
N ARG A 470 -29.43 -9.13 -6.90
CA ARG A 470 -29.37 -10.12 -8.00
C ARG A 470 -29.02 -11.53 -7.54
N ASN A 471 -28.81 -11.74 -6.24
CA ASN A 471 -28.63 -13.06 -5.65
C ASN A 471 -27.53 -13.92 -6.28
N GLY A 472 -26.46 -13.29 -6.77
CA GLY A 472 -25.33 -13.96 -7.43
C GLY A 472 -25.45 -14.06 -8.95
N GLU A 473 -26.56 -13.60 -9.54
CA GLU A 473 -26.75 -13.48 -11.00
C GLU A 473 -26.04 -12.23 -11.55
N VAL A 474 -24.72 -12.19 -11.38
CA VAL A 474 -23.86 -11.12 -11.87
C VAL A 474 -22.66 -11.70 -12.61
N GLU A 475 -22.23 -11.01 -13.67
CA GLU A 475 -21.08 -11.42 -14.46
C GLU A 475 -19.79 -10.90 -13.81
N GLY A 476 -19.00 -11.82 -13.24
CA GLY A 476 -17.73 -11.50 -12.63
C GLY A 476 -17.87 -10.82 -11.26
N ARG A 477 -16.99 -9.84 -11.00
CA ARG A 477 -16.84 -9.21 -9.68
C ARG A 477 -16.63 -7.71 -9.80
N THR A 478 -17.33 -6.97 -8.96
CA THR A 478 -17.22 -5.51 -8.88
C THR A 478 -16.47 -5.10 -7.63
N LEU A 479 -15.40 -4.32 -7.83
CA LEU A 479 -14.61 -3.74 -6.76
C LEU A 479 -15.18 -2.38 -6.38
N PHE A 480 -15.60 -2.23 -5.13
CA PHE A 480 -15.90 -0.95 -4.50
C PHE A 480 -14.66 -0.45 -3.78
N LEU A 481 -13.97 0.49 -4.40
CA LEU A 481 -12.79 1.14 -3.88
C LEU A 481 -13.18 2.49 -3.29
N LEU A 482 -13.41 2.51 -1.98
CA LEU A 482 -14.01 3.64 -1.30
C LEU A 482 -12.95 4.43 -0.53
N ASP A 483 -12.51 5.56 -1.09
CA ASP A 483 -11.62 6.48 -0.38
C ASP A 483 -12.38 7.34 0.63
N GLU A 484 -11.74 7.63 1.75
CA GLU A 484 -12.31 8.40 2.87
C GLU A 484 -13.69 7.91 3.32
N VAL A 485 -13.91 6.60 3.39
CA VAL A 485 -15.23 6.01 3.70
C VAL A 485 -15.80 6.46 5.05
N ALA A 486 -14.94 6.91 5.99
CA ALA A 486 -15.36 7.48 7.27
C ALA A 486 -16.32 8.68 7.10
N ARG A 487 -16.27 9.40 5.97
CA ARG A 487 -17.15 10.53 5.67
C ARG A 487 -18.58 10.12 5.38
N LEU A 488 -18.82 8.85 5.05
CA LEU A 488 -20.17 8.33 4.86
C LEU A 488 -20.90 8.09 6.19
N GLY A 489 -20.16 8.02 7.32
CA GLY A 489 -20.69 7.59 8.60
C GLY A 489 -21.12 6.11 8.59
N TYR A 490 -21.94 5.72 9.57
CA TYR A 490 -22.46 4.36 9.64
C TYR A 490 -23.42 4.07 8.48
N LEU A 491 -23.12 3.04 7.69
CA LEU A 491 -23.92 2.64 6.53
C LEU A 491 -24.11 1.11 6.54
N ARG A 492 -25.30 0.66 6.93
CA ARG A 492 -25.63 -0.76 7.17
C ARG A 492 -25.34 -1.66 5.97
N ILE A 493 -25.61 -1.21 4.74
CA ILE A 493 -25.37 -2.00 3.51
C ILE A 493 -23.88 -2.36 3.32
N LEU A 494 -22.94 -1.55 3.85
CA LEU A 494 -21.52 -1.92 3.86
C LEU A 494 -21.23 -3.09 4.80
N GLU A 495 -21.92 -3.20 5.94
CA GLU A 495 -21.79 -4.36 6.83
C GLU A 495 -22.42 -5.62 6.21
N THR A 496 -23.57 -5.48 5.57
CA THR A 496 -24.19 -6.58 4.81
C THR A 496 -23.25 -7.06 3.68
N ALA A 497 -22.65 -6.12 2.94
CA ALA A 497 -21.67 -6.44 1.91
C ALA A 497 -20.39 -7.05 2.49
N ARG A 498 -19.93 -6.63 3.68
CA ARG A 498 -18.79 -7.23 4.38
C ARG A 498 -19.03 -8.71 4.69
N ASP A 499 -20.22 -9.04 5.19
CA ASP A 499 -20.52 -10.37 5.72
C ASP A 499 -20.92 -11.36 4.62
N ALA A 500 -21.61 -10.87 3.58
CA ALA A 500 -22.18 -11.73 2.55
C ALA A 500 -21.76 -11.36 1.13
N GLY A 501 -21.17 -10.18 0.88
CA GLY A 501 -20.94 -9.65 -0.47
C GLY A 501 -20.08 -10.52 -1.39
N ARG A 502 -19.16 -11.31 -0.83
CA ARG A 502 -18.28 -12.21 -1.62
C ARG A 502 -19.07 -13.11 -2.58
N LYS A 503 -20.15 -13.75 -2.11
CA LYS A 503 -20.95 -14.68 -2.92
C LYS A 503 -21.83 -13.96 -3.96
N TYR A 504 -22.05 -12.66 -3.81
CA TYR A 504 -22.78 -11.81 -4.76
C TYR A 504 -21.85 -11.06 -5.72
N GLY A 505 -20.56 -11.42 -5.79
CA GLY A 505 -19.61 -10.74 -6.70
C GLY A 505 -19.19 -9.33 -6.22
N ILE A 506 -19.36 -9.00 -4.95
CA ILE A 506 -18.93 -7.72 -4.37
C ILE A 506 -17.56 -7.89 -3.70
N THR A 507 -16.64 -6.98 -3.98
CA THR A 507 -15.39 -6.83 -3.23
C THR A 507 -15.25 -5.39 -2.74
N LEU A 508 -15.05 -5.22 -1.43
CA LEU A 508 -14.80 -3.92 -0.82
C LEU A 508 -13.30 -3.69 -0.60
N THR A 509 -12.80 -2.52 -0.94
CA THR A 509 -11.53 -1.98 -0.41
C THR A 509 -11.80 -0.64 0.23
N LEU A 510 -11.80 -0.61 1.56
CA LEU A 510 -12.14 0.57 2.36
C LEU A 510 -10.87 1.28 2.81
N ILE A 511 -10.78 2.58 2.53
CA ILE A 511 -9.60 3.39 2.86
C ILE A 511 -9.96 4.40 3.95
N PHE A 512 -9.19 4.39 5.04
CA PHE A 512 -9.32 5.27 6.19
C PHE A 512 -8.01 6.05 6.40
N GLN A 513 -8.07 7.28 6.95
CA GLN A 513 -6.83 7.98 7.34
C GLN A 513 -6.23 7.40 8.62
N SER A 514 -7.09 6.97 9.55
CA SER A 514 -6.66 6.42 10.83
C SER A 514 -7.64 5.39 11.37
N LEU A 515 -7.16 4.55 12.28
CA LEU A 515 -8.00 3.63 13.03
C LEU A 515 -9.01 4.36 13.91
N GLY A 516 -8.67 5.57 14.38
CA GLY A 516 -9.58 6.43 15.15
C GLY A 516 -10.82 6.82 14.37
N GLN A 517 -10.66 7.26 13.11
CA GLN A 517 -11.79 7.63 12.24
C GLN A 517 -12.75 6.47 11.99
N MET A 518 -12.21 5.26 11.80
CA MET A 518 -13.05 4.08 11.64
C MET A 518 -13.86 3.77 12.90
N ARG A 519 -13.23 3.85 14.08
CA ARG A 519 -13.92 3.67 15.37
C ARG A 519 -14.97 4.73 15.62
N GLU A 520 -14.78 5.94 15.11
CA GLU A 520 -15.77 7.00 15.20
C GLU A 520 -16.97 6.72 14.28
N ALA A 521 -16.71 6.39 13.02
CA ALA A 521 -17.74 6.15 12.01
C ALA A 521 -18.64 4.93 12.30
N TYR A 522 -18.08 3.85 12.88
CA TYR A 522 -18.81 2.59 13.08
C TYR A 522 -19.18 2.27 14.53
N GLY A 523 -19.08 3.22 15.46
CA GLY A 523 -19.60 3.02 16.82
C GLY A 523 -18.65 2.28 17.79
N GLY A 524 -17.34 2.45 17.63
CA GLY A 524 -16.34 2.06 18.63
C GLY A 524 -15.53 0.81 18.30
N ARG A 525 -14.91 0.23 19.34
CA ARG A 525 -13.94 -0.89 19.18
C ARG A 525 -14.62 -2.17 18.72
N ASP A 526 -15.78 -2.52 19.26
CA ASP A 526 -16.44 -3.80 18.99
C ASP A 526 -16.88 -3.92 17.53
N ALA A 527 -17.45 -2.85 16.96
CA ALA A 527 -17.81 -2.81 15.54
C ALA A 527 -16.57 -2.85 14.64
N THR A 528 -15.50 -2.15 15.02
CA THR A 528 -14.23 -2.16 14.26
C THR A 528 -13.58 -3.55 14.27
N SER A 529 -13.70 -4.33 15.35
CA SER A 529 -13.20 -5.70 15.43
C SER A 529 -13.89 -6.62 14.42
N LYS A 530 -15.21 -6.51 14.23
CA LYS A 530 -15.95 -7.28 13.21
C LYS A 530 -15.38 -7.05 11.80
N TRP A 531 -15.05 -5.81 11.48
CA TRP A 531 -14.39 -5.48 10.23
C TRP A 531 -13.01 -6.12 10.09
N PHE A 532 -12.24 -6.21 11.18
CA PHE A 532 -10.93 -6.83 11.17
C PHE A 532 -10.97 -8.35 11.04
N GLU A 533 -12.01 -8.99 11.58
CA GLU A 533 -12.24 -10.43 11.48
C GLU A 533 -12.69 -10.81 10.07
N SER A 534 -13.53 -9.99 9.44
CA SER A 534 -14.04 -10.26 8.10
C SER A 534 -13.06 -9.88 6.98
N ALA A 535 -12.16 -8.90 7.16
CA ALA A 535 -11.25 -8.47 6.09
C ALA A 535 -10.21 -9.55 5.73
N SER A 536 -9.99 -9.76 4.43
CA SER A 536 -9.00 -10.72 3.92
C SER A 536 -7.58 -10.23 4.13
N TRP A 537 -7.39 -8.92 4.03
CA TRP A 537 -6.12 -8.25 4.28
C TRP A 537 -6.34 -6.86 4.87
N ILE A 538 -5.41 -6.43 5.73
CA ILE A 538 -5.43 -5.11 6.36
C ILE A 538 -4.05 -4.49 6.22
N SER A 539 -3.97 -3.31 5.61
CA SER A 539 -2.73 -2.57 5.43
C SER A 539 -2.64 -1.34 6.34
N PHE A 540 -1.45 -1.11 6.91
CA PHE A 540 -1.10 0.05 7.70
C PHE A 540 0.12 0.75 7.09
N ALA A 541 -0.01 2.05 6.81
CA ALA A 541 1.07 2.90 6.31
C ALA A 541 1.00 4.31 6.93
N ALA A 542 2.14 5.01 6.97
CA ALA A 542 2.24 6.39 7.47
C ALA A 542 1.52 6.59 8.83
N ILE A 543 1.87 5.76 9.81
CA ILE A 543 1.24 5.75 11.14
C ILE A 543 1.93 6.75 12.06
N ASN A 544 1.19 7.76 12.49
CA ASN A 544 1.67 8.79 13.44
C ASN A 544 1.05 8.66 14.84
N ASP A 545 0.00 7.85 14.99
CA ASP A 545 -0.72 7.68 16.25
C ASP A 545 -0.07 6.59 17.12
N PRO A 546 0.35 6.90 18.37
CA PRO A 546 0.98 5.94 19.26
C PRO A 546 0.12 4.71 19.58
N ASP A 547 -1.20 4.89 19.72
CA ASP A 547 -2.13 3.79 20.05
C ASP A 547 -2.22 2.79 18.89
N THR A 548 -2.31 3.29 17.65
CA THR A 548 -2.27 2.48 16.43
C THR A 548 -0.91 1.79 16.28
N ALA A 549 0.19 2.47 16.60
CA ALA A 549 1.52 1.88 16.57
C ALA A 549 1.70 0.75 17.60
N ASP A 550 1.17 0.91 18.82
CA ASP A 550 1.17 -0.15 19.83
C ASP A 550 0.27 -1.33 19.40
N TYR A 551 -0.89 -1.06 18.82
CA TYR A 551 -1.75 -2.09 18.24
C TYR A 551 -1.04 -2.90 17.15
N ILE A 552 -0.39 -2.25 16.19
CA ILE A 552 0.39 -2.91 15.12
C ILE A 552 1.53 -3.74 15.72
N SER A 553 2.27 -3.15 16.66
CA SER A 553 3.38 -3.81 17.34
C SER A 553 2.94 -5.07 18.08
N LYS A 554 1.82 -5.02 18.81
CA LYS A 554 1.20 -6.18 19.48
C LYS A 554 0.71 -7.22 18.46
N ARG A 555 0.06 -6.79 17.38
CA ARG A 555 -0.46 -7.67 16.32
C ARG A 555 0.66 -8.40 15.56
N CYS A 556 1.83 -7.78 15.43
CA CYS A 556 3.02 -8.41 14.86
C CYS A 556 3.62 -9.52 15.75
N GLY A 557 3.30 -9.54 17.05
CA GLY A 557 3.72 -10.57 17.99
C GLY A 557 5.16 -10.43 18.50
N ASP A 558 5.52 -11.39 19.34
CA ASP A 558 6.79 -11.45 20.07
C ASP A 558 7.75 -12.48 19.46
N THR A 559 9.05 -12.16 19.51
CA THR A 559 10.11 -13.00 18.98
C THR A 559 11.24 -13.15 20.01
N THR A 560 11.82 -14.34 20.05
CA THR A 560 12.97 -14.62 20.92
C THR A 560 14.24 -14.12 20.27
N ILE A 561 15.00 -13.28 20.98
CA ILE A 561 16.30 -12.77 20.53
C ILE A 561 17.44 -13.31 21.39
N GLU A 562 18.59 -13.59 20.76
CA GLU A 562 19.84 -13.90 21.45
C GLU A 562 20.62 -12.58 21.65
N VAL A 563 20.84 -12.23 22.91
CA VAL A 563 21.60 -11.05 23.34
C VAL A 563 22.95 -11.52 23.87
N ASP A 564 24.03 -11.06 23.23
CA ASP A 564 25.39 -11.29 23.71
C ASP A 564 25.68 -10.34 24.88
N GLN A 565 25.81 -10.89 26.09
CA GLN A 565 26.31 -10.17 27.25
C GLN A 565 27.82 -10.35 27.32
N THR A 566 28.55 -9.23 27.26
CA THR A 566 30.00 -9.23 27.40
C THR A 566 30.37 -8.59 28.73
N ASN A 567 30.77 -9.40 29.70
CA ASN A 567 31.33 -8.88 30.95
C ASN A 567 32.84 -8.80 30.81
N ARG A 568 33.38 -7.59 31.00
CA ARG A 568 34.82 -7.34 31.06
C ARG A 568 35.18 -6.94 32.48
N SER A 569 35.91 -7.79 33.17
CA SER A 569 36.52 -7.45 34.46
C SER A 569 38.00 -7.16 34.25
N THR A 570 38.47 -6.06 34.83
CA THR A 570 39.88 -5.67 34.76
C THR A 570 40.41 -5.63 36.19
N GLY A 571 41.41 -6.46 36.49
CA GLY A 571 42.07 -6.51 37.79
C GLY A 571 43.59 -6.43 37.65
N MET A 572 44.29 -6.33 38.78
CA MET A 572 45.77 -6.20 38.84
C MET A 572 46.56 -7.33 38.15
N LYS A 573 45.93 -8.48 37.85
CA LYS A 573 46.56 -9.64 37.16
C LYS A 573 46.14 -9.82 35.69
N GLY A 574 45.43 -8.86 35.09
CA GLY A 574 45.03 -8.90 33.67
C GLY A 574 43.52 -8.70 33.46
N SER A 575 43.11 -8.61 32.19
CA SER A 575 41.70 -8.46 31.82
C SER A 575 41.08 -9.82 31.47
N SER A 576 39.98 -10.20 32.13
CA SER A 576 39.17 -11.35 31.71
C SER A 576 37.95 -10.87 30.93
N ARG A 577 37.61 -11.59 29.85
CA ARG A 577 36.42 -11.33 29.05
C ARG A 577 35.55 -12.57 29.04
N SER A 578 34.42 -12.52 29.73
CA SER A 578 33.38 -13.54 29.65
C SER A 578 32.33 -13.11 28.63
N ARG A 579 31.87 -14.05 27.80
CA ARG A 579 30.75 -13.86 26.86
C ARG A 579 29.66 -14.86 27.22
N SER A 580 28.50 -14.38 27.63
CA SER A 580 27.30 -15.17 27.84
C SER A 580 26.26 -14.81 26.78
N LYS A 581 25.43 -15.80 26.41
CA LYS A 581 24.33 -15.64 25.47
C LYS A 581 23.02 -15.80 26.23
N GLN A 582 22.24 -14.73 26.30
CA GLN A 582 20.94 -14.74 26.96
C GLN A 582 19.82 -14.69 25.92
N LEU A 583 18.79 -15.52 26.11
CA LEU A 583 17.55 -15.42 25.36
C LEU A 583 16.65 -14.39 26.02
N SER A 584 16.08 -13.47 25.23
CA SER A 584 15.21 -12.40 25.71
C SER A 584 14.00 -12.26 24.80
N ASN A 585 12.86 -11.82 25.38
CA ASN A 585 11.66 -11.48 24.61
C ASN A 585 11.83 -10.09 23.97
N ARG A 586 11.51 -9.97 22.69
CA ARG A 586 11.39 -8.69 22.00
C ARG A 586 10.20 -8.73 21.03
N ARG A 587 9.39 -7.67 20.98
CA ARG A 587 8.39 -7.51 19.93
C ARG A 587 9.03 -7.55 18.53
N LEU A 588 8.32 -8.11 17.55
CA LEU A 588 8.78 -8.20 16.16
C LEU A 588 9.18 -6.83 15.58
N ILE A 589 8.40 -5.80 15.94
CA ILE A 589 8.65 -4.38 15.72
C ILE A 589 8.15 -3.59 16.93
N LEU A 590 8.94 -2.63 17.41
CA LEU A 590 8.56 -1.77 18.54
C LEU A 590 7.62 -0.63 18.06
N PRO A 591 6.74 -0.08 18.92
CA PRO A 591 5.82 0.98 18.51
C PRO A 591 6.52 2.21 17.90
N HIS A 592 7.67 2.61 18.46
CA HIS A 592 8.47 3.71 17.91
C HIS A 592 9.14 3.37 16.58
N GLU A 593 9.40 2.09 16.30
CA GLU A 593 9.91 1.62 15.00
C GLU A 593 8.81 1.68 13.94
N VAL A 594 7.54 1.41 14.33
CA VAL A 594 6.37 1.58 13.44
C VAL A 594 6.19 3.05 13.06
N MET A 595 6.25 3.97 14.02
CA MET A 595 6.11 5.42 13.75
C MET A 595 7.26 6.01 12.94
N ARG A 596 8.42 5.33 12.89
CA ARG A 596 9.60 5.74 12.10
C ARG A 596 9.74 4.98 10.79
N MET A 597 8.73 4.20 10.41
CA MET A 597 8.70 3.56 9.10
C MET A 597 8.77 4.60 7.99
N ARG A 598 9.38 4.23 6.86
CA ARG A 598 9.39 5.10 5.69
C ARG A 598 7.98 5.28 5.15
N THR A 599 7.69 6.44 4.57
CA THR A 599 6.37 6.76 4.02
C THR A 599 6.01 5.91 2.78
N ASP A 600 6.99 5.31 2.12
CA ASP A 600 6.80 4.37 1.00
C ASP A 600 6.75 2.89 1.45
N GLU A 601 6.61 2.65 2.76
CA GLU A 601 6.55 1.34 3.38
C GLU A 601 5.17 1.10 4.03
N GLN A 602 4.78 -0.18 4.15
CA GLN A 602 3.56 -0.59 4.84
C GLN A 602 3.73 -1.95 5.53
N ILE A 603 2.85 -2.22 6.49
CA ILE A 603 2.67 -3.53 7.12
C ILE A 603 1.27 -4.04 6.74
N VAL A 604 1.22 -5.24 6.19
CA VAL A 604 -0.01 -5.92 5.75
C VAL A 604 -0.20 -7.16 6.61
N PHE A 605 -1.41 -7.33 7.13
CA PHE A 605 -1.83 -8.51 7.87
C PHE A 605 -2.84 -9.31 7.05
N THR A 606 -2.68 -10.63 7.04
CA THR A 606 -3.64 -11.59 6.50
C THR A 606 -3.88 -12.69 7.53
N ALA A 607 -5.09 -13.26 7.53
CA ALA A 607 -5.42 -14.35 8.45
C ALA A 607 -4.50 -15.57 8.23
N GLY A 608 -4.04 -16.19 9.31
CA GLY A 608 -3.23 -17.42 9.28
C GLY A 608 -1.80 -17.29 8.75
N ASN A 609 -1.32 -16.09 8.41
CA ASN A 609 0.02 -15.88 7.87
C ASN A 609 0.83 -14.89 8.72
N ALA A 610 2.16 -14.93 8.58
CA ALA A 610 3.06 -13.94 9.16
C ALA A 610 2.77 -12.52 8.63
N PRO A 611 3.01 -11.45 9.41
CA PRO A 611 2.85 -10.09 8.92
C PRO A 611 3.80 -9.82 7.74
N LEU A 612 3.31 -9.14 6.72
CA LEU A 612 4.07 -8.75 5.55
C LEU A 612 4.51 -7.28 5.67
N ARG A 613 5.82 -7.04 5.69
CA ARG A 613 6.39 -5.70 5.57
C ARG A 613 6.86 -5.50 4.14
N CYS A 614 6.31 -4.54 3.41
CA CYS A 614 6.59 -4.37 1.98
C CYS A 614 6.57 -2.91 1.53
N GLY A 615 7.07 -2.65 0.32
CA GLY A 615 6.99 -1.34 -0.31
C GLY A 615 5.59 -1.05 -0.85
N ARG A 616 5.26 0.23 -0.97
CA ARG A 616 4.02 0.69 -1.62
C ARG A 616 4.24 0.82 -3.13
N ALA A 617 3.24 0.44 -3.92
CA ALA A 617 3.29 0.44 -5.39
C ALA A 617 3.00 1.82 -5.99
N ILE A 618 3.84 2.81 -5.70
CA ILE A 618 3.62 4.20 -6.15
C ILE A 618 3.78 4.30 -7.67
N TRP A 619 2.71 4.66 -8.39
CA TRP A 619 2.63 4.54 -9.85
C TRP A 619 3.73 5.31 -10.60
N PHE A 620 4.12 6.51 -10.15
CA PHE A 620 5.11 7.34 -10.84
C PHE A 620 6.55 6.84 -10.67
N ARG A 621 6.77 5.81 -9.84
CA ARG A 621 8.06 5.10 -9.75
C ARG A 621 8.17 3.98 -10.78
N ARG A 622 7.08 3.67 -11.49
CA ARG A 622 6.91 2.51 -12.36
C ARG A 622 6.75 2.97 -13.80
N ASP A 623 7.69 2.59 -14.66
CA ASP A 623 7.69 2.99 -16.07
C ASP A 623 6.44 2.44 -16.79
N GLU A 624 6.02 1.22 -16.45
CA GLU A 624 4.85 0.58 -17.04
C GLU A 624 3.53 1.28 -16.69
N MET A 625 3.42 1.91 -15.51
CA MET A 625 2.23 2.67 -15.12
C MET A 625 2.31 4.12 -15.63
N THR A 626 3.49 4.74 -15.56
CA THR A 626 3.69 6.13 -16.00
C THR A 626 3.32 6.35 -17.47
N ARG A 627 3.49 5.33 -18.32
CA ARG A 627 3.12 5.39 -19.75
C ARG A 627 1.63 5.36 -20.03
N ILE A 628 0.83 4.82 -19.12
CA ILE A 628 -0.63 4.60 -19.32
C ILE A 628 -1.50 5.49 -18.43
N VAL A 629 -0.93 6.06 -17.38
CA VAL A 629 -1.60 7.02 -16.50
C VAL A 629 -1.79 8.35 -17.25
N GLY A 630 -3.04 8.81 -17.29
CA GLY A 630 -3.42 10.11 -17.83
C GLY A 630 -2.96 11.28 -16.94
N LYS A 631 -3.23 12.51 -17.40
CA LYS A 631 -2.82 13.72 -16.68
C LYS A 631 -3.58 13.86 -15.35
N ASN A 632 -2.85 14.16 -14.28
CA ASN A 632 -3.44 14.52 -12.99
C ASN A 632 -3.91 15.99 -13.03
N ARG A 633 -5.13 16.26 -12.55
CA ARG A 633 -5.74 17.60 -12.51
C ARG A 633 -4.92 18.64 -11.73
N PHE A 634 -4.18 18.21 -10.70
CA PHE A 634 -3.38 19.07 -9.81
C PHE A 634 -1.95 19.28 -10.31
N HIS A 635 -1.47 18.47 -11.27
CA HIS A 635 -0.08 18.51 -11.75
C HIS A 635 -0.05 18.71 -13.27
N GLN A 636 -0.62 19.83 -13.75
CA GLN A 636 -0.70 20.14 -15.18
C GLN A 636 0.66 20.56 -15.81
N GLY A 637 1.71 20.78 -15.01
CA GLY A 637 3.00 21.33 -15.45
C GLY A 637 4.19 20.35 -15.55
N ASP A 638 4.15 19.17 -14.92
CA ASP A 638 5.29 18.26 -14.82
C ASP A 638 5.03 16.93 -15.55
N ALA A 639 4.96 16.97 -16.88
CA ALA A 639 5.15 15.75 -17.65
C ALA A 639 6.64 15.41 -17.68
N PRO A 640 7.08 14.17 -17.41
CA PRO A 640 8.42 13.76 -17.79
C PRO A 640 8.52 13.93 -19.32
N ALA A 641 9.55 14.68 -19.76
CA ALA A 641 9.81 14.91 -21.18
C ALA A 641 9.66 13.58 -21.94
N LYS A 642 8.75 13.56 -22.93
CA LYS A 642 8.66 12.44 -23.88
C LYS A 642 10.08 12.19 -24.41
N GLY A 643 10.63 11.02 -24.12
CA GLY A 643 11.86 10.58 -24.77
C GLY A 643 11.64 10.56 -26.29
N PRO A 644 12.69 10.72 -27.09
CA PRO A 644 12.56 10.73 -28.55
C PRO A 644 11.91 9.42 -28.99
N GLU A 645 10.86 9.53 -29.81
CA GLU A 645 10.21 8.38 -30.45
C GLU A 645 11.27 7.60 -31.26
N PRO A 646 11.29 6.26 -31.17
CA PRO A 646 12.14 5.47 -32.03
C PRO A 646 11.65 5.66 -33.46
N SER A 647 12.52 6.20 -34.32
CA SER A 647 12.35 6.17 -35.76
C SER A 647 12.20 4.72 -36.21
N THR A 648 10.98 4.34 -36.62
CA THR A 648 10.75 3.08 -37.33
C THR A 648 11.54 3.07 -38.65
N PRO A 649 12.04 1.90 -39.07
CA PRO A 649 12.94 1.76 -40.22
C PRO A 649 12.28 2.07 -41.56
#